data_AF-A0A7J5F1N6-F1
#
_entry.id   AF-A0A7J5F1N6-F1
#
_cell.length_a   1.000
_cell.length_b   1.000
_cell.length_c   1.000
_cell.angle_alpha   90.00
_cell.angle_beta   90.00
_cell.angle_gamma   90.00
#
_symmetry.space_group_name_H-M   'P 1'
#
loop_
_entity.id
_entity.type
_entity.pdbx_description
1 polymer ?
#
loop_
_entity_poly.entity_id
_entity_poly.type
_entity_poly.pdbx_seq_one_letter_code
_entity_poly.pdbx_strand_id
1 'polypeptide(L)'
;MKLRTESVLDRLAAEEPCQGAVFTSFTFDPAFFEEHVLAAVLRLGSDPTDDAARYYDEACAALQERPVACVVDARMRTGGHRLPYDLREVRGRTFHPKVAVLLYADFARLSVGSGNLTEAGYGRNAEAFFVRDLHWDDPADVAVLYEVLGFLRALDADARPAATQLALVIGAIERRIAATSPATGEADLRFLHTEAEHDLLTQLLALVPTDATITRVGLLAPFFEQDDVDAAVGDDSHSVLARLAERAGKDAVLDLGVAWEPASVAPGARDGSSELAPGFWAMRDGEGSQMRIGYLTVTGATANSYRCIDAGGTSRLVPREELERRRAEVQPSMWPADRPTVFAPRRLVEVATKHVGEIATWLYPSPQMIESRLVDRPLHAKLLVLTFRRGKKVQTLVLLGSANASRKAMLLSPAQGGNVEACVAFVLPDEVTLPELVPGLVRCAAPVTWAERTFVEPPPLPSIPWIECAEYDAATETLTITWSAADPGSIADWVVAYGEQELGRGRGVPTGPLVVRPFTLTAASCEVVVRAHDGERTFPIIVKDLAALVVGGAAQALGLRELLALVGRSLSLARHRAVIASHGVEMADAVLTTLLGEGFAPTDVFHAWWSVAQDLEDPALSLAGFRLRLEGAIGAGAIWRELRLLVDKPGAELGREELWLYGAELRRELGNVEIPPGPDADEKRLVLEIFVAGLAADLAAIAPPTRQAAWLDQIVRFYGGAE
;
A
#
# COMPACT_ATOMS: atom_id res chain seq x y z
N MET A 1 6.44 21.04 11.26
CA MET A 1 6.01 20.36 10.02
C MET A 1 6.71 20.98 8.82
N LYS A 2 7.13 20.20 7.82
CA LYS A 2 7.64 20.74 6.53
C LYS A 2 6.68 20.30 5.43
N LEU A 3 5.94 21.25 4.86
CA LEU A 3 5.11 20.97 3.70
C LEU A 3 5.99 20.91 2.44
N ARG A 4 5.74 19.93 1.57
CA ARG A 4 6.47 19.74 0.31
C ARG A 4 5.50 19.36 -0.81
N THR A 5 5.85 19.76 -2.02
CA THR A 5 5.19 19.32 -3.25
C THR A 5 6.18 18.43 -4.00
N GLU A 6 6.01 17.12 -3.90
CA GLU A 6 6.92 16.11 -4.44
C GLU A 6 6.13 14.85 -4.84
N SER A 7 6.77 13.96 -5.60
CA SER A 7 6.23 12.63 -5.91
C SER A 7 6.19 11.80 -4.64
N VAL A 8 5.03 11.20 -4.33
CA VAL A 8 4.91 10.31 -3.17
C VAL A 8 5.71 9.00 -3.36
N LEU A 9 5.88 8.53 -4.60
CA LEU A 9 6.70 7.34 -4.90
C LEU A 9 8.13 7.52 -4.41
N ASP A 10 8.70 8.71 -4.61
CA ASP A 10 10.06 9.08 -4.20
C ASP A 10 10.22 9.11 -2.67
N ARG A 11 9.11 9.10 -1.93
CA ARG A 11 9.07 9.12 -0.47
C ARG A 11 8.73 7.77 0.15
N LEU A 12 8.25 6.80 -0.63
CA LEU A 12 7.96 5.45 -0.12
C LEU A 12 9.26 4.67 0.19
N ALA A 13 10.19 4.63 -0.76
CA ALA A 13 11.43 3.87 -0.61
C ALA A 13 12.47 4.61 0.27
N ALA A 14 13.28 3.84 0.99
CA ALA A 14 14.48 4.32 1.66
C ALA A 14 15.76 3.84 0.94
N GLU A 15 16.92 4.32 1.37
CA GLU A 15 18.21 3.87 0.82
C GLU A 15 18.54 2.43 1.21
N GLU A 16 18.02 1.97 2.35
CA GLU A 16 18.13 0.58 2.82
C GLU A 16 16.99 -0.31 2.26
N PRO A 17 17.19 -1.64 2.17
CA PRO A 17 16.16 -2.55 1.68
C PRO A 17 14.93 -2.62 2.61
N CYS A 18 13.74 -2.56 2.02
CA CYS A 18 12.50 -2.84 2.72
C CYS A 18 12.45 -4.32 3.16
N GLN A 19 12.10 -4.58 4.42
CA GLN A 19 12.02 -5.91 5.02
C GLN A 19 10.61 -6.52 4.96
N GLY A 20 9.60 -5.70 4.65
CA GLY A 20 8.21 -6.11 4.48
C GLY A 20 7.30 -4.90 4.36
N ALA A 21 6.12 -5.04 3.73
CA ALA A 21 5.22 -3.92 3.54
C ALA A 21 3.73 -4.30 3.55
N VAL A 22 2.90 -3.36 4.01
CA VAL A 22 1.44 -3.45 3.90
C VAL A 22 0.91 -2.20 3.23
N PHE A 23 -0.01 -2.39 2.30
CA PHE A 23 -0.71 -1.33 1.60
C PHE A 23 -2.22 -1.50 1.75
N THR A 24 -2.94 -0.38 1.73
CA THR A 24 -4.39 -0.37 1.61
C THR A 24 -4.81 0.59 0.51
N SER A 25 -5.90 0.29 -0.20
CA SER A 25 -6.47 1.23 -1.16
C SER A 25 -7.97 1.03 -1.34
N PHE A 26 -8.69 2.07 -1.75
CA PHE A 26 -10.08 1.92 -2.18
C PHE A 26 -10.12 1.43 -3.62
N THR A 27 -9.69 2.26 -4.57
CA THR A 27 -9.51 1.88 -5.97
C THR A 27 -8.13 1.27 -6.16
N PHE A 28 -8.02 0.17 -6.89
CA PHE A 28 -6.76 -0.54 -7.04
C PHE A 28 -6.50 -0.92 -8.49
N ASP A 29 -5.34 -0.54 -8.98
CA ASP A 29 -4.79 -0.94 -10.27
C ASP A 29 -3.56 -1.84 -10.03
N PRO A 30 -3.66 -3.17 -10.25
CA PRO A 30 -2.55 -4.08 -10.05
C PRO A 30 -1.32 -3.73 -10.91
N ALA A 31 -1.50 -3.29 -12.16
CA ALA A 31 -0.38 -3.00 -13.04
C ALA A 31 0.42 -1.80 -12.52
N PHE A 32 -0.26 -0.72 -12.15
CA PHE A 32 0.39 0.44 -11.52
C PHE A 32 1.10 0.03 -10.21
N PHE A 33 0.44 -0.74 -9.35
CA PHE A 33 1.01 -1.17 -8.09
C PHE A 33 2.27 -2.01 -8.28
N GLU A 34 2.21 -3.02 -9.14
CA GLU A 34 3.34 -3.90 -9.42
C GLU A 34 4.50 -3.15 -10.07
N GLU A 35 4.24 -2.40 -11.13
CA GLU A 35 5.28 -1.83 -12.01
C GLU A 35 5.91 -0.54 -11.46
N HIS A 36 5.22 0.16 -10.55
CA HIS A 36 5.70 1.44 -10.02
C HIS A 36 5.90 1.38 -8.51
N VAL A 37 4.89 0.95 -7.74
CA VAL A 37 4.97 0.97 -6.28
C VAL A 37 5.88 -0.14 -5.77
N LEU A 38 5.65 -1.40 -6.17
CA LEU A 38 6.51 -2.52 -5.76
C LEU A 38 7.90 -2.42 -6.37
N ALA A 39 8.02 -1.99 -7.63
CA ALA A 39 9.32 -1.72 -8.24
C ALA A 39 10.18 -0.77 -7.39
N ALA A 40 9.60 0.33 -6.92
CA ALA A 40 10.29 1.29 -6.05
C ALA A 40 10.62 0.69 -4.67
N VAL A 41 9.65 0.03 -4.03
CA VAL A 41 9.79 -0.47 -2.65
C VAL A 41 10.73 -1.68 -2.55
N LEU A 42 10.67 -2.58 -3.53
CA LEU A 42 11.54 -3.76 -3.63
C LEU A 42 12.87 -3.45 -4.33
N ARG A 43 13.03 -2.22 -4.85
CA ARG A 43 14.22 -1.74 -5.57
C ARG A 43 14.59 -2.63 -6.76
N LEU A 44 13.59 -2.96 -7.57
CA LEU A 44 13.76 -3.80 -8.75
C LEU A 44 14.58 -3.04 -9.80
N GLY A 45 15.59 -3.70 -10.37
CA GLY A 45 16.50 -3.09 -11.35
C GLY A 45 16.13 -3.38 -12.80
N SER A 46 15.26 -4.36 -13.05
CA SER A 46 14.73 -4.66 -14.38
C SER A 46 13.52 -3.80 -14.73
N ASP A 47 13.31 -3.59 -16.04
CA ASP A 47 12.18 -2.82 -16.57
C ASP A 47 11.11 -3.79 -17.07
N PRO A 48 9.83 -3.64 -16.63
CA PRO A 48 8.75 -4.53 -17.01
C PRO A 48 8.36 -4.44 -18.51
N THR A 49 8.73 -3.36 -19.20
CA THR A 49 8.50 -3.13 -20.63
C THR A 49 9.61 -3.75 -21.47
N ASP A 50 10.87 -3.58 -21.07
CA ASP A 50 12.02 -4.07 -21.84
C ASP A 50 12.24 -5.59 -21.68
N ASP A 51 12.06 -6.12 -20.46
CA ASP A 51 12.26 -7.55 -20.15
C ASP A 51 11.30 -8.04 -19.06
N ALA A 52 10.04 -8.24 -19.45
CA ALA A 52 8.96 -8.65 -18.55
C ALA A 52 9.24 -9.97 -17.80
N ALA A 53 9.94 -10.92 -18.44
CA ALA A 53 10.24 -12.20 -17.83
C ALA A 53 11.28 -12.04 -16.70
N ARG A 54 12.35 -11.28 -16.96
CA ARG A 54 13.36 -10.96 -15.94
C ARG A 54 12.75 -10.14 -14.80
N TYR A 55 11.87 -9.19 -15.13
CA TYR A 55 11.13 -8.41 -14.14
C TYR A 55 10.30 -9.28 -13.20
N TYR A 56 9.52 -10.18 -13.76
CA TYR A 56 8.70 -11.08 -12.97
C TYR A 56 9.55 -11.97 -12.04
N ASP A 57 10.66 -12.51 -12.55
CA ASP A 57 11.55 -13.36 -11.77
C ASP A 57 12.20 -12.58 -10.62
N GLU A 58 12.71 -11.38 -10.89
CA GLU A 58 13.30 -10.51 -9.88
C GLU A 58 12.27 -10.13 -8.81
N ALA A 59 11.06 -9.74 -9.22
CA ALA A 59 9.99 -9.36 -8.33
C ALA A 59 9.51 -10.53 -7.45
N CYS A 60 9.33 -11.71 -8.03
CA CYS A 60 8.97 -12.91 -7.28
C CYS A 60 10.04 -13.28 -6.25
N ALA A 61 11.32 -13.29 -6.65
CA ALA A 61 12.41 -13.56 -5.72
C ALA A 61 12.45 -12.54 -4.57
N ALA A 62 12.24 -11.25 -4.86
CA ALA A 62 12.17 -10.22 -3.85
C ALA A 62 10.98 -10.44 -2.88
N LEU A 63 9.81 -10.86 -3.38
CA LEU A 63 8.63 -11.14 -2.56
C LEU A 63 8.78 -12.39 -1.67
N GLN A 64 9.62 -13.36 -2.06
CA GLN A 64 9.94 -14.50 -1.19
C GLN A 64 10.73 -14.09 0.05
N GLU A 65 11.57 -13.07 -0.07
CA GLU A 65 12.39 -12.55 1.04
C GLU A 65 11.70 -11.41 1.80
N ARG A 66 10.75 -10.71 1.16
CA ARG A 66 10.14 -9.48 1.67
C ARG A 66 8.61 -9.61 1.59
N PRO A 67 7.94 -10.01 2.69
CA PRO A 67 6.50 -10.19 2.71
C PRO A 67 5.79 -8.88 2.35
N VAL A 68 4.87 -8.94 1.39
CA VAL A 68 4.03 -7.80 1.00
C VAL A 68 2.57 -8.20 1.00
N ALA A 69 1.72 -7.33 1.55
CA ALA A 69 0.28 -7.45 1.47
C ALA A 69 -0.37 -6.14 1.00
N CYS A 70 -1.47 -6.26 0.26
CA CYS A 70 -2.32 -5.17 -0.18
C CYS A 70 -3.79 -5.52 0.10
N VAL A 71 -4.48 -4.67 0.85
CA VAL A 71 -5.90 -4.84 1.17
C VAL A 71 -6.73 -3.80 0.40
N VAL A 72 -7.78 -4.24 -0.30
CA VAL A 72 -8.56 -3.37 -1.21
C VAL A 72 -10.06 -3.57 -1.09
N ASP A 73 -10.86 -2.58 -1.54
CA ASP A 73 -12.30 -2.77 -1.69
C ASP A 73 -12.58 -3.72 -2.87
N ALA A 74 -13.31 -4.81 -2.59
CA ALA A 74 -13.60 -5.84 -3.58
C ALA A 74 -14.34 -5.33 -4.82
N ARG A 75 -15.06 -4.20 -4.73
CA ARG A 75 -15.86 -3.60 -5.83
C ARG A 75 -15.03 -2.68 -6.72
N MET A 76 -13.88 -2.23 -6.24
CA MET A 76 -13.13 -1.12 -6.84
C MET A 76 -11.74 -1.50 -7.34
N ARG A 77 -11.41 -2.79 -7.37
CA ARG A 77 -10.20 -3.28 -8.03
C ARG A 77 -10.46 -3.67 -9.49
N THR A 78 -9.42 -3.58 -10.30
CA THR A 78 -9.37 -4.22 -11.62
C THR A 78 -8.66 -5.58 -11.54
N GLY A 79 -8.82 -6.41 -12.57
CA GLY A 79 -7.96 -7.59 -12.75
C GLY A 79 -6.59 -7.21 -13.28
N GLY A 80 -5.70 -8.19 -13.43
CA GLY A 80 -4.33 -8.02 -13.92
C GLY A 80 -3.26 -8.23 -12.86
N HIS A 81 -3.59 -8.85 -11.73
CA HIS A 81 -2.63 -9.21 -10.69
C HIS A 81 -1.76 -10.39 -11.15
N ARG A 82 -0.44 -10.22 -11.16
CA ARG A 82 0.54 -11.19 -11.67
C ARG A 82 1.52 -11.65 -10.60
N LEU A 83 1.95 -10.76 -9.71
CA LEU A 83 2.94 -11.05 -8.69
C LEU A 83 2.32 -11.72 -7.46
N PRO A 84 3.01 -12.63 -6.77
CA PRO A 84 2.40 -13.45 -5.72
C PRO A 84 2.44 -12.78 -4.33
N TYR A 85 2.12 -11.48 -4.24
CA TYR A 85 1.90 -10.82 -2.95
C TYR A 85 0.47 -11.08 -2.43
N ASP A 86 0.20 -10.84 -1.15
CA ASP A 86 -1.15 -10.99 -0.61
C ASP A 86 -2.07 -9.87 -1.13
N LEU A 87 -2.82 -10.12 -2.20
CA LEU A 87 -3.93 -9.23 -2.60
C LEU A 87 -5.23 -9.70 -1.93
N ARG A 88 -5.66 -8.96 -0.91
CA ARG A 88 -6.85 -9.27 -0.09
C ARG A 88 -7.97 -8.29 -0.33
N GLU A 89 -9.19 -8.79 -0.26
CA GLU A 89 -10.41 -8.05 -0.53
C GLU A 89 -11.25 -7.88 0.74
N VAL A 90 -11.72 -6.66 0.99
CA VAL A 90 -12.80 -6.39 1.94
C VAL A 90 -14.12 -6.37 1.19
N ARG A 91 -15.09 -7.14 1.69
CA ARG A 91 -16.40 -7.38 1.06
C ARG A 91 -17.53 -6.87 1.97
N GLY A 92 -18.67 -6.52 1.38
CA GLY A 92 -19.89 -6.15 2.12
C GLY A 92 -19.91 -4.75 2.73
N ARG A 93 -18.79 -4.02 2.70
CA ARG A 93 -18.67 -2.64 3.17
C ARG A 93 -17.73 -1.83 2.30
N THR A 94 -17.79 -0.50 2.42
CA THR A 94 -16.87 0.41 1.71
C THR A 94 -15.54 0.48 2.43
N PHE A 95 -14.50 -0.03 1.76
CA PHE A 95 -13.15 -0.04 2.27
C PHE A 95 -12.34 1.10 1.68
N HIS A 96 -12.21 2.18 2.44
CA HIS A 96 -11.61 3.42 1.95
C HIS A 96 -10.16 3.75 2.42
N PRO A 97 -9.49 3.05 3.36
CA PRO A 97 -8.15 3.41 3.82
C PRO A 97 -7.10 3.45 2.71
N LYS A 98 -6.16 4.39 2.78
CA LYS A 98 -5.00 4.51 1.89
C LYS A 98 -3.74 4.70 2.72
N VAL A 99 -3.23 3.58 3.19
CA VAL A 99 -2.14 3.48 4.15
C VAL A 99 -1.03 2.65 3.51
N ALA A 100 0.22 3.06 3.70
CA ALA A 100 1.39 2.21 3.47
C ALA A 100 2.21 2.13 4.76
N VAL A 101 2.57 0.92 5.15
CA VAL A 101 3.49 0.63 6.27
C VAL A 101 4.64 -0.17 5.70
N LEU A 102 5.85 0.38 5.73
CA LEU A 102 7.06 -0.25 5.20
C LEU A 102 8.05 -0.47 6.33
N LEU A 103 8.56 -1.68 6.47
CA LEU A 103 9.48 -2.05 7.54
C LEU A 103 10.92 -1.91 7.08
N TYR A 104 11.72 -1.20 7.87
CA TYR A 104 13.17 -1.08 7.70
C TYR A 104 13.88 -1.53 8.98
N ALA A 105 15.22 -1.53 8.96
CA ALA A 105 15.99 -2.04 10.09
C ALA A 105 15.68 -1.27 11.39
N ASP A 106 15.68 0.07 11.32
CA ASP A 106 15.59 0.95 12.49
C ASP A 106 14.24 1.66 12.68
N PHE A 107 13.36 1.60 11.66
CA PHE A 107 12.05 2.26 11.70
C PHE A 107 11.01 1.59 10.80
N ALA A 108 9.73 1.90 11.05
CA ALA A 108 8.65 1.70 10.10
C ALA A 108 8.33 3.03 9.41
N ARG A 109 8.26 3.07 8.09
CA ARG A 109 7.70 4.21 7.38
C ARG A 109 6.19 4.08 7.31
N LEU A 110 5.50 5.03 7.93
CA LEU A 110 4.05 5.20 7.83
C LEU A 110 3.73 6.28 6.80
N SER A 111 2.95 5.92 5.78
CA SER A 111 2.33 6.85 4.85
C SER A 111 0.81 6.74 4.94
N VAL A 112 0.12 7.85 5.15
CA VAL A 112 -1.35 7.92 5.18
C VAL A 112 -1.79 9.08 4.33
N GLY A 113 -2.74 8.87 3.42
CA GLY A 113 -3.16 9.94 2.52
C GLY A 113 -4.49 9.72 1.84
N SER A 114 -4.74 10.54 0.82
CA SER A 114 -5.97 10.53 0.04
C SER A 114 -5.85 9.82 -1.31
N GLY A 115 -4.63 9.51 -1.78
CA GLY A 115 -4.38 8.89 -3.08
C GLY A 115 -4.54 7.37 -3.08
N ASN A 116 -5.35 6.88 -4.03
CA ASN A 116 -5.47 5.45 -4.33
C ASN A 116 -4.19 4.92 -5.01
N LEU A 117 -3.92 3.62 -4.90
CA LEU A 117 -2.86 2.92 -5.64
C LEU A 117 -3.21 2.80 -7.13
N THR A 118 -3.19 3.95 -7.82
CA THR A 118 -3.45 4.12 -9.25
C THR A 118 -2.58 5.27 -9.78
N GLU A 119 -2.39 5.33 -11.11
CA GLU A 119 -1.67 6.44 -11.74
C GLU A 119 -2.28 7.81 -11.37
N ALA A 120 -3.62 7.89 -11.27
CA ALA A 120 -4.30 9.11 -10.88
C ALA A 120 -3.97 9.52 -9.44
N GLY A 121 -4.01 8.59 -8.48
CA GLY A 121 -3.78 8.87 -7.06
C GLY A 121 -2.33 9.16 -6.69
N TYR A 122 -1.36 8.77 -7.54
CA TYR A 122 0.07 8.97 -7.25
C TYR A 122 0.75 9.96 -8.21
N GLY A 123 0.10 10.30 -9.33
CA GLY A 123 0.72 11.10 -10.39
C GLY A 123 -0.15 12.19 -11.01
N ARG A 124 -1.48 12.21 -10.80
CA ARG A 124 -2.39 13.19 -11.47
C ARG A 124 -3.18 14.06 -10.50
N ASN A 125 -3.88 13.49 -9.53
CA ASN A 125 -4.72 14.24 -8.61
C ASN A 125 -3.90 15.12 -7.66
N ALA A 126 -4.56 16.16 -7.13
CA ALA A 126 -4.04 16.92 -6.00
C ALA A 126 -4.38 16.19 -4.70
N GLU A 127 -3.41 15.43 -4.21
CA GLU A 127 -3.53 14.56 -3.05
C GLU A 127 -2.72 15.11 -1.87
N ALA A 128 -3.09 14.71 -0.66
CA ALA A 128 -2.33 15.01 0.54
C ALA A 128 -1.87 13.71 1.19
N PHE A 129 -0.60 13.67 1.58
CA PHE A 129 0.03 12.54 2.26
C PHE A 129 0.76 13.02 3.50
N PHE A 130 0.59 12.29 4.59
CA PHE A 130 1.46 12.32 5.74
C PHE A 130 2.45 11.17 5.62
N VAL A 131 3.75 11.47 5.75
CA VAL A 131 4.82 10.46 5.75
C VAL A 131 5.70 10.69 6.97
N ARG A 132 5.90 9.66 7.78
CA ARG A 132 6.79 9.69 8.95
C ARG A 132 7.49 8.35 9.11
N ASP A 133 8.77 8.42 9.46
CA ASP A 133 9.56 7.29 9.93
C ASP A 133 9.34 7.16 11.43
N LEU A 134 8.79 6.02 11.86
CA LEU A 134 8.45 5.66 13.23
C LEU A 134 9.51 4.70 13.77
N HIS A 135 10.37 5.18 14.67
CA HIS A 135 11.50 4.42 15.17
C HIS A 135 11.08 3.37 16.21
N TRP A 136 11.75 2.20 16.19
CA TRP A 136 11.44 1.08 17.08
C TRP A 136 11.80 1.34 18.55
N ASP A 137 12.73 2.26 18.80
CA ASP A 137 13.28 2.60 20.11
C ASP A 137 12.68 3.89 20.71
N ASP A 138 11.84 4.61 19.98
CA ASP A 138 11.13 5.80 20.47
C ASP A 138 9.75 5.40 21.05
N PRO A 139 9.52 5.57 22.38
CA PRO A 139 8.24 5.27 23.01
C PRO A 139 7.02 5.94 22.36
N ALA A 140 7.16 7.17 21.84
CA ALA A 140 6.05 7.88 21.20
C ALA A 140 5.71 7.28 19.83
N ASP A 141 6.72 6.90 19.04
CA ASP A 141 6.52 6.23 17.76
C ASP A 141 5.94 4.82 17.96
N VAL A 142 6.42 4.10 18.98
CA VAL A 142 5.88 2.79 19.37
C VAL A 142 4.41 2.86 19.78
N ALA A 143 3.98 3.94 20.45
CA ALA A 143 2.57 4.14 20.76
C ALA A 143 1.70 4.24 19.48
N VAL A 144 2.19 4.93 18.45
CA VAL A 144 1.51 5.01 17.14
C VAL A 144 1.54 3.65 16.43
N LEU A 145 2.64 2.91 16.51
CA LEU A 145 2.75 1.56 15.93
C LEU A 145 1.75 0.58 16.56
N TYR A 146 1.42 0.71 17.85
CA TYR A 146 0.35 -0.08 18.46
C TYR A 146 -1.04 0.24 17.88
N GLU A 147 -1.32 1.50 17.57
CA GLU A 147 -2.57 1.91 16.93
C GLU A 147 -2.65 1.36 15.49
N VAL A 148 -1.55 1.46 14.75
CA VAL A 148 -1.42 0.86 13.41
C VAL A 148 -1.59 -0.66 13.47
N LEU A 149 -0.98 -1.35 14.43
CA LEU A 149 -1.15 -2.79 14.64
C LEU A 149 -2.61 -3.16 14.95
N GLY A 150 -3.31 -2.35 15.76
CA GLY A 150 -4.73 -2.52 16.02
C GLY A 150 -5.55 -2.53 14.74
N PHE A 151 -5.28 -1.58 13.85
CA PHE A 151 -5.88 -1.51 12.52
C PHE A 151 -5.51 -2.72 11.65
N LEU A 152 -4.22 -3.06 11.54
CA LEU A 152 -3.76 -4.20 10.71
C LEU A 152 -4.36 -5.54 11.16
N ARG A 153 -4.51 -5.76 12.47
CA ARG A 153 -5.18 -6.96 13.02
C ARG A 153 -6.67 -6.98 12.70
N ALA A 154 -7.34 -5.82 12.73
CA ALA A 154 -8.73 -5.72 12.32
C ALA A 154 -8.90 -6.05 10.82
N LEU A 155 -7.97 -5.56 9.97
CA LEU A 155 -7.93 -5.95 8.56
C LEU A 155 -7.68 -7.44 8.39
N ASP A 156 -6.80 -8.02 9.20
CA ASP A 156 -6.49 -9.44 9.10
C ASP A 156 -7.70 -10.34 9.37
N ALA A 157 -8.51 -9.94 10.36
CA ALA A 157 -9.75 -10.62 10.70
C ALA A 157 -10.84 -10.48 9.63
N ASP A 158 -10.93 -9.32 8.96
CA ASP A 158 -12.03 -8.99 8.04
C ASP A 158 -11.76 -9.35 6.58
N ALA A 159 -10.55 -9.08 6.09
CA ALA A 159 -10.24 -9.25 4.68
C ALA A 159 -10.20 -10.72 4.31
N ARG A 160 -10.53 -11.02 3.06
CA ARG A 160 -10.49 -12.38 2.51
C ARG A 160 -9.66 -12.41 1.24
N PRO A 161 -8.99 -13.53 0.95
CA PRO A 161 -8.82 -14.73 1.80
C PRO A 161 -7.91 -14.50 3.02
N ALA A 162 -7.65 -15.54 3.82
CA ALA A 162 -6.75 -15.48 4.99
C ALA A 162 -5.33 -15.05 4.57
N ALA A 163 -4.65 -14.26 5.40
CA ALA A 163 -3.31 -13.79 5.11
C ALA A 163 -2.24 -14.86 5.26
N THR A 164 -1.20 -14.74 4.44
CA THR A 164 0.10 -15.39 4.68
C THR A 164 1.16 -14.32 4.93
N GLN A 165 1.30 -13.36 4.00
CA GLN A 165 2.27 -12.29 4.07
C GLN A 165 1.91 -11.21 5.09
N LEU A 166 0.63 -10.82 5.20
CA LEU A 166 0.23 -9.81 6.20
C LEU A 166 0.56 -10.28 7.62
N ALA A 167 0.35 -11.56 7.93
CA ALA A 167 0.67 -12.13 9.23
C ALA A 167 2.18 -12.06 9.54
N LEU A 168 3.04 -12.26 8.54
CA LEU A 168 4.49 -12.09 8.68
C LEU A 168 4.87 -10.63 8.97
N VAL A 169 4.23 -9.66 8.30
CA VAL A 169 4.49 -8.23 8.57
C VAL A 169 4.01 -7.83 9.96
N ILE A 170 2.81 -8.26 10.37
CA ILE A 170 2.28 -8.02 11.72
C ILE A 170 3.24 -8.57 12.78
N GLY A 171 3.66 -9.84 12.65
CA GLY A 171 4.61 -10.44 13.59
C GLY A 171 5.97 -9.74 13.61
N ALA A 172 6.44 -9.25 12.47
CA ALA A 172 7.69 -8.48 12.39
C ALA A 172 7.62 -7.15 13.15
N ILE A 173 6.49 -6.42 13.08
CA ILE A 173 6.27 -5.20 13.86
C ILE A 173 6.19 -5.55 15.36
N GLU A 174 5.41 -6.56 15.73
CA GLU A 174 5.24 -6.98 17.13
C GLU A 174 6.56 -7.28 17.82
N ARG A 175 7.46 -8.02 17.15
CA ARG A 175 8.80 -8.32 17.70
C ARG A 175 9.67 -7.09 17.84
N ARG A 176 9.63 -6.17 16.87
CA ARG A 176 10.45 -4.94 16.88
C ARG A 176 10.04 -3.97 17.99
N ILE A 177 8.75 -3.88 18.29
CA ILE A 177 8.26 -3.00 19.36
C ILE A 177 8.27 -3.64 20.74
N ALA A 178 8.42 -4.97 20.85
CA ALA A 178 8.32 -5.70 22.12
C ALA A 178 9.31 -5.22 23.21
N ALA A 179 10.48 -4.71 22.81
CA ALA A 179 11.50 -4.22 23.72
C ALA A 179 11.23 -2.79 24.26
N THR A 180 10.31 -2.05 23.65
CA THR A 180 10.08 -0.63 23.91
C THR A 180 8.68 -0.43 24.48
N SER A 181 8.58 0.13 25.69
CA SER A 181 7.27 0.47 26.26
C SER A 181 6.68 1.70 25.55
N PRO A 182 5.40 1.68 25.14
CA PRO A 182 4.78 2.84 24.51
C PRO A 182 4.66 4.00 25.49
N ALA A 183 4.81 5.22 25.00
CA ALA A 183 4.61 6.42 25.80
C ALA A 183 3.17 6.49 26.33
N THR A 184 3.02 6.85 27.60
CA THR A 184 1.72 7.09 28.23
C THR A 184 1.50 8.59 28.41
N GLY A 185 0.48 9.18 27.77
CA GLY A 185 0.17 10.61 27.93
C GLY A 185 -0.48 11.27 26.72
N GLU A 186 -0.48 12.60 26.70
CA GLU A 186 -0.84 13.38 25.51
C GLU A 186 0.22 13.12 24.42
N ALA A 187 -0.24 12.67 23.24
CA ALA A 187 0.64 12.40 22.09
C ALA A 187 0.37 13.41 20.97
N ASP A 188 1.45 13.91 20.38
CA ASP A 188 1.40 14.90 19.28
C ASP A 188 0.97 14.28 17.94
N LEU A 189 0.98 12.94 17.82
CA LEU A 189 0.55 12.17 16.66
C LEU A 189 -0.28 10.97 17.12
N ARG A 190 -1.39 10.72 16.43
CA ARG A 190 -2.28 9.57 16.61
C ARG A 190 -2.64 8.97 15.26
N PHE A 191 -2.78 7.65 15.20
CA PHE A 191 -3.38 6.95 14.07
C PHE A 191 -4.83 6.59 14.43
N LEU A 192 -5.78 7.13 13.67
CA LEU A 192 -7.22 6.97 13.91
C LEU A 192 -7.84 6.13 12.79
N HIS A 193 -8.75 5.22 13.15
CA HIS A 193 -9.43 4.38 12.16
C HIS A 193 -10.84 3.99 12.64
N THR A 194 -11.74 3.70 11.71
CA THR A 194 -13.15 3.40 12.05
C THR A 194 -13.42 1.94 12.44
N GLU A 195 -12.43 1.03 12.33
CA GLU A 195 -12.49 -0.30 12.95
C GLU A 195 -12.36 -0.25 14.49
N ALA A 196 -12.15 0.94 15.07
CA ALA A 196 -12.20 1.15 16.51
C ALA A 196 -13.66 1.22 17.02
N GLU A 197 -13.84 1.29 18.34
CA GLU A 197 -15.17 1.32 18.98
C GLU A 197 -15.99 2.58 18.64
N HIS A 198 -15.34 3.70 18.32
CA HIS A 198 -15.98 4.99 18.09
C HIS A 198 -15.82 5.48 16.65
N ASP A 199 -16.75 6.33 16.20
CA ASP A 199 -16.63 7.01 14.91
C ASP A 199 -15.42 7.98 14.87
N LEU A 200 -14.97 8.31 13.66
CA LEU A 200 -13.74 9.06 13.45
C LEU A 200 -13.80 10.49 14.01
N LEU A 201 -14.96 11.15 13.93
CA LEU A 201 -15.13 12.50 14.49
C LEU A 201 -15.09 12.47 16.01
N THR A 202 -15.73 11.50 16.65
CA THR A 202 -15.66 11.31 18.10
C THR A 202 -14.23 11.07 18.55
N GLN A 203 -13.47 10.21 17.85
CA GLN A 203 -12.04 10.00 18.12
C GLN A 203 -11.23 11.31 18.00
N LEU A 204 -11.46 12.08 16.94
CA LEU A 204 -10.78 13.36 16.72
C LEU A 204 -11.09 14.38 17.82
N LEU A 205 -12.37 14.56 18.15
CA LEU A 205 -12.80 15.54 19.15
C LEU A 205 -12.31 15.19 20.56
N ALA A 206 -12.08 13.91 20.85
CA ALA A 206 -11.45 13.47 22.10
C ALA A 206 -10.00 13.95 22.25
N LEU A 207 -9.32 14.34 21.15
CA LEU A 207 -7.97 14.91 21.18
C LEU A 207 -7.97 16.41 21.48
N VAL A 208 -9.13 17.08 21.41
CA VAL A 208 -9.26 18.49 21.80
C VAL A 208 -9.49 18.54 23.31
N PRO A 209 -8.63 19.25 24.10
CA PRO A 209 -8.83 19.36 25.54
C PRO A 209 -10.23 19.86 25.89
N THR A 210 -10.84 19.28 26.93
CA THR A 210 -12.24 19.58 27.29
C THR A 210 -12.46 21.05 27.67
N ASP A 211 -11.43 21.70 28.23
CA ASP A 211 -11.37 23.11 28.60
C ASP A 211 -10.94 24.06 27.47
N ALA A 212 -10.64 23.52 26.27
CA ALA A 212 -10.30 24.34 25.11
C ALA A 212 -11.55 24.81 24.35
N THR A 213 -11.44 25.98 23.73
CA THR A 213 -12.46 26.52 22.81
C THR A 213 -11.93 26.44 21.38
N ILE A 214 -12.68 25.80 20.47
CA ILE A 214 -12.35 25.79 19.04
C ILE A 214 -12.67 27.17 18.45
N THR A 215 -11.68 27.82 17.87
CA THR A 215 -11.77 29.18 17.29
C THR A 215 -11.76 29.17 15.77
N ARG A 216 -11.36 28.07 15.13
CA ARG A 216 -11.41 27.92 13.68
C ARG A 216 -11.57 26.45 13.31
N VAL A 217 -12.41 26.18 12.32
CA VAL A 217 -12.64 24.86 11.72
C VAL A 217 -12.31 24.97 10.24
N GLY A 218 -11.38 24.16 9.74
CA GLY A 218 -11.09 24.04 8.32
C GLY A 218 -11.52 22.68 7.80
N LEU A 219 -12.20 22.66 6.65
CA LEU A 219 -12.63 21.45 5.96
C LEU A 219 -12.26 21.54 4.49
N LEU A 220 -11.57 20.52 3.99
CA LEU A 220 -11.27 20.34 2.58
C LEU A 220 -11.56 18.90 2.22
N ALA A 221 -12.42 18.70 1.24
CA ALA A 221 -12.66 17.38 0.66
C ALA A 221 -13.15 17.52 -0.78
N PRO A 222 -12.91 16.51 -1.64
CA PRO A 222 -13.58 16.44 -2.95
C PRO A 222 -15.07 16.20 -2.82
N PHE A 223 -15.52 15.57 -1.73
CA PHE A 223 -16.91 15.25 -1.47
C PHE A 223 -17.30 15.61 -0.04
N PHE A 224 -18.48 16.21 0.08
CA PHE A 224 -19.13 16.58 1.33
C PHE A 224 -20.44 15.80 1.48
N GLU A 225 -20.97 15.73 2.70
CA GLU A 225 -22.33 15.28 2.95
C GLU A 225 -23.35 15.96 2.01
N GLN A 226 -24.38 15.24 1.59
CA GLN A 226 -25.48 15.76 0.76
C GLN A 226 -26.59 16.37 1.64
N ASP A 227 -27.38 17.31 1.11
CA ASP A 227 -28.49 17.91 1.86
C ASP A 227 -29.69 16.95 2.05
N ASP A 228 -29.70 15.79 1.39
CA ASP A 228 -30.84 14.86 1.29
C ASP A 228 -30.79 13.66 2.25
N VAL A 229 -29.80 13.62 3.16
CA VAL A 229 -29.71 12.59 4.20
C VAL A 229 -30.89 12.72 5.18
N ASP A 230 -31.96 12.00 4.87
CA ASP A 230 -33.25 11.84 5.57
C ASP A 230 -33.99 13.15 5.93
N ALA A 231 -34.60 13.77 4.92
CA ALA A 231 -35.76 14.65 5.09
C ALA A 231 -36.93 14.01 5.88
N ALA A 232 -36.87 12.71 6.18
CA ALA A 232 -37.82 11.97 7.01
C ALA A 232 -37.59 12.15 8.53
N VAL A 233 -36.40 12.55 8.98
CA VAL A 233 -36.10 12.76 10.42
C VAL A 233 -36.03 14.25 10.79
N GLY A 234 -35.83 15.15 9.82
CA GLY A 234 -35.89 16.60 10.05
C GLY A 234 -34.84 17.13 11.02
N ASP A 235 -33.76 16.36 11.24
CA ASP A 235 -32.75 16.67 12.24
C ASP A 235 -31.38 16.92 11.59
N ASP A 236 -31.24 18.11 10.98
CA ASP A 236 -29.99 18.61 10.41
C ASP A 236 -28.86 18.76 11.46
N SER A 237 -29.16 18.58 12.76
CA SER A 237 -28.18 18.67 13.87
C SER A 237 -27.15 17.53 13.88
N HIS A 238 -27.36 16.50 13.06
CA HIS A 238 -26.49 15.33 12.99
C HIS A 238 -25.50 15.31 11.83
N SER A 239 -25.34 16.42 11.08
CA SER A 239 -24.32 16.53 10.03
C SER A 239 -22.90 16.74 10.57
N VAL A 240 -21.89 16.44 9.75
CA VAL A 240 -20.47 16.68 10.11
C VAL A 240 -20.24 18.16 10.40
N LEU A 241 -20.76 19.04 9.55
CA LEU A 241 -20.66 20.49 9.68
C LEU A 241 -21.36 21.00 10.95
N ALA A 242 -22.58 20.55 11.23
CA ALA A 242 -23.32 20.96 12.42
C ALA A 242 -22.58 20.53 13.70
N ARG A 243 -22.13 19.28 13.79
CA ARG A 243 -21.40 18.75 14.95
C ARG A 243 -20.11 19.50 15.24
N LEU A 244 -19.37 19.88 14.19
CA LEU A 244 -18.17 20.71 14.33
C LEU A 244 -18.52 22.14 14.77
N ALA A 245 -19.56 22.74 14.18
CA ALA A 245 -19.98 24.09 14.49
C ALA A 245 -20.55 24.21 15.91
N GLU A 246 -21.26 23.19 16.42
CA GLU A 246 -21.74 23.13 17.80
C GLU A 246 -20.62 23.10 18.83
N ARG A 247 -19.49 22.45 18.50
CA ARG A 247 -18.31 22.42 19.37
C ARG A 247 -17.46 23.70 19.24
N ALA A 248 -17.66 24.47 18.18
CA ALA A 248 -16.97 25.73 17.93
C ALA A 248 -17.49 26.89 18.80
N GLY A 249 -16.61 27.85 19.08
CA GLY A 249 -17.03 29.11 19.69
C GLY A 249 -17.90 29.92 18.73
N LYS A 250 -18.80 30.76 19.27
CA LYS A 250 -19.73 31.59 18.46
C LYS A 250 -19.04 32.51 17.45
N ASP A 251 -17.83 32.96 17.76
CA ASP A 251 -17.02 33.83 16.90
C ASP A 251 -16.00 33.04 16.06
N ALA A 252 -16.14 31.71 15.97
CA ALA A 252 -15.21 30.89 15.20
C ALA A 252 -15.32 31.16 13.70
N VAL A 253 -14.23 30.89 12.97
CA VAL A 253 -14.22 30.92 11.50
C VAL A 253 -14.30 29.50 10.95
N LEU A 254 -15.18 29.28 9.98
CA LEU A 254 -15.28 28.04 9.22
C LEU A 254 -14.63 28.22 7.83
N ASP A 255 -13.44 27.68 7.64
CA ASP A 255 -12.78 27.59 6.34
C ASP A 255 -13.34 26.39 5.55
N LEU A 256 -13.98 26.67 4.41
CA LEU A 256 -14.54 25.65 3.52
C LEU A 256 -13.75 25.62 2.21
N GLY A 257 -12.83 24.65 2.11
CA GLY A 257 -12.05 24.35 0.92
C GLY A 257 -12.78 23.42 -0.04
N VAL A 258 -12.93 23.82 -1.29
CA VAL A 258 -13.73 23.11 -2.29
C VAL A 258 -13.04 23.10 -3.66
N ALA A 259 -13.31 22.07 -4.46
CA ALA A 259 -12.90 22.03 -5.85
C ALA A 259 -13.60 23.15 -6.65
N TRP A 260 -12.86 23.80 -7.56
CA TRP A 260 -13.40 24.76 -8.51
C TRP A 260 -13.19 24.28 -9.94
N GLU A 261 -14.27 23.79 -10.55
CA GLU A 261 -14.25 23.11 -11.85
C GLU A 261 -15.41 23.58 -12.76
N PRO A 262 -15.16 24.05 -13.99
CA PRO A 262 -13.84 24.42 -14.53
C PRO A 262 -13.37 25.77 -13.95
N ALA A 263 -12.10 25.87 -13.56
CA ALA A 263 -11.51 27.16 -13.21
C ALA A 263 -11.19 27.97 -14.48
N SER A 264 -11.39 29.28 -14.43
CA SER A 264 -11.08 30.16 -15.57
C SER A 264 -9.56 30.32 -15.69
N VAL A 265 -8.99 29.84 -16.79
CA VAL A 265 -7.54 29.85 -17.08
C VAL A 265 -7.16 30.61 -18.35
N ALA A 266 -8.16 31.07 -19.10
CA ALA A 266 -7.97 31.87 -20.31
C ALA A 266 -9.07 32.93 -20.44
N PRO A 267 -8.80 34.05 -21.12
CA PRO A 267 -9.81 35.08 -21.38
C PRO A 267 -10.99 34.51 -22.19
N GLY A 268 -12.21 34.79 -21.74
CA GLY A 268 -13.43 34.61 -22.54
C GLY A 268 -13.62 35.70 -23.59
N ALA A 269 -14.81 35.77 -24.20
CA ALA A 269 -15.16 36.86 -25.11
C ALA A 269 -15.08 38.23 -24.39
N ARG A 270 -14.50 39.25 -25.04
CA ARG A 270 -14.32 40.57 -24.45
C ARG A 270 -15.66 41.21 -24.09
N ASP A 271 -15.84 41.55 -22.81
CA ASP A 271 -16.89 42.47 -22.37
C ASP A 271 -16.52 43.91 -22.79
N GLY A 272 -17.43 44.57 -23.49
CA GLY A 272 -17.32 45.95 -23.98
C GLY A 272 -17.47 47.03 -22.89
N SER A 273 -17.66 46.66 -21.62
CA SER A 273 -17.67 47.60 -20.49
C SER A 273 -16.33 48.35 -20.33
N SER A 274 -16.38 49.64 -19.99
CA SER A 274 -15.18 50.45 -19.72
C SER A 274 -14.59 50.26 -18.32
N GLU A 275 -15.32 49.65 -17.36
CA GLU A 275 -14.88 49.49 -15.97
C GLU A 275 -14.79 48.02 -15.56
N LEU A 276 -13.93 47.70 -14.58
CA LEU A 276 -13.93 46.38 -13.92
C LEU A 276 -15.17 46.25 -13.04
N ALA A 277 -16.04 45.31 -13.37
CA ALA A 277 -17.21 44.97 -12.56
C ALA A 277 -16.78 44.31 -11.23
N PRO A 278 -17.53 44.53 -10.13
CA PRO A 278 -17.40 43.70 -8.93
C PRO A 278 -17.57 42.23 -9.28
N GLY A 279 -16.69 41.38 -8.75
CA GLY A 279 -16.69 39.97 -9.11
C GLY A 279 -15.31 39.33 -8.97
N PHE A 280 -15.22 38.09 -9.43
CA PHE A 280 -14.01 37.30 -9.39
C PHE A 280 -13.23 37.45 -10.68
N TRP A 281 -11.91 37.65 -10.58
CA TRP A 281 -11.04 37.95 -11.72
C TRP A 281 -9.82 37.03 -11.70
N ALA A 282 -9.45 36.55 -12.88
CA ALA A 282 -8.23 35.82 -13.10
C ALA A 282 -7.18 36.73 -13.75
N MET A 283 -5.91 36.47 -13.44
CA MET A 283 -4.79 37.20 -13.99
C MET A 283 -3.63 36.26 -14.29
N ARG A 284 -2.89 36.58 -15.33
CA ARG A 284 -1.67 35.89 -15.71
C ARG A 284 -0.48 36.72 -15.27
N ASP A 285 0.40 36.10 -14.50
CA ASP A 285 1.65 36.70 -14.05
C ASP A 285 2.84 35.85 -14.52
N GLY A 286 3.97 36.51 -14.80
CA GLY A 286 5.20 35.85 -15.27
C GLY A 286 5.21 35.52 -16.76
N GLU A 287 6.37 35.06 -17.23
CA GLU A 287 6.61 34.68 -18.63
C GLU A 287 7.25 33.28 -18.71
N GLY A 288 7.04 32.59 -19.84
CA GLY A 288 7.61 31.27 -20.11
C GLY A 288 7.29 30.24 -19.01
N SER A 289 8.33 29.55 -18.54
CA SER A 289 8.20 28.50 -17.51
C SER A 289 7.80 29.00 -16.13
N GLN A 290 7.82 30.30 -15.88
CA GLN A 290 7.37 30.93 -14.63
C GLN A 290 5.94 31.45 -14.68
N MET A 291 5.23 31.26 -15.81
CA MET A 291 3.85 31.73 -15.96
C MET A 291 2.92 31.07 -14.93
N ARG A 292 2.15 31.89 -14.21
CA ARG A 292 1.15 31.47 -13.22
C ARG A 292 -0.17 32.18 -13.45
N ILE A 293 -1.24 31.56 -12.93
CA ILE A 293 -2.56 32.16 -12.91
C ILE A 293 -2.86 32.58 -11.46
N GLY A 294 -2.97 33.88 -11.26
CA GLY A 294 -3.41 34.50 -10.02
C GLY A 294 -4.90 34.84 -10.07
N TYR A 295 -5.48 35.11 -8.90
CA TYR A 295 -6.89 35.41 -8.76
C TYR A 295 -7.11 36.50 -7.72
N LEU A 296 -8.14 37.32 -7.93
CA LEU A 296 -8.59 38.32 -6.95
C LEU A 296 -10.10 38.53 -7.05
N THR A 297 -10.69 39.09 -6.00
CA THR A 297 -12.08 39.57 -5.99
C THR A 297 -12.10 41.09 -6.00
N VAL A 298 -12.72 41.72 -6.99
CA VAL A 298 -13.03 43.15 -6.96
C VAL A 298 -14.33 43.34 -6.17
N THR A 299 -14.26 44.10 -5.08
CA THR A 299 -15.40 44.34 -4.16
C THR A 299 -16.01 45.72 -4.33
N GLY A 300 -15.28 46.65 -4.94
CA GLY A 300 -15.77 47.99 -5.21
C GLY A 300 -14.70 48.86 -5.87
N ALA A 301 -15.09 50.08 -6.25
CA ALA A 301 -14.22 51.05 -6.89
C ALA A 301 -14.33 52.41 -6.18
N THR A 302 -13.23 53.16 -6.24
CA THR A 302 -13.15 54.58 -5.90
C THR A 302 -12.68 55.36 -7.14
N ALA A 303 -12.53 56.69 -7.04
CA ALA A 303 -12.05 57.50 -8.17
C ALA A 303 -10.69 57.02 -8.74
N ASN A 304 -9.77 56.59 -7.87
CA ASN A 304 -8.38 56.29 -8.25
C ASN A 304 -7.95 54.83 -8.01
N SER A 305 -8.79 54.01 -7.38
CA SER A 305 -8.40 52.66 -6.97
C SER A 305 -9.57 51.70 -6.90
N TYR A 306 -9.30 50.42 -7.15
CA TYR A 306 -10.21 49.31 -6.86
C TYR A 306 -9.95 48.76 -5.46
N ARG A 307 -11.01 48.40 -4.75
CA ARG A 307 -10.94 47.62 -3.52
C ARG A 307 -10.98 46.14 -3.90
N CYS A 308 -9.88 45.45 -3.67
CA CYS A 308 -9.70 44.05 -4.02
C CYS A 308 -9.50 43.20 -2.76
N ILE A 309 -9.85 41.92 -2.86
CA ILE A 309 -9.42 40.87 -1.94
C ILE A 309 -8.52 39.95 -2.76
N ASP A 310 -7.27 39.78 -2.33
CA ASP A 310 -6.32 38.90 -3.03
C ASP A 310 -6.64 37.41 -2.80
N ALA A 311 -5.88 36.53 -3.45
CA ALA A 311 -6.03 35.08 -3.29
C ALA A 311 -5.84 34.60 -1.84
N GLY A 312 -5.08 35.32 -1.01
CA GLY A 312 -4.89 35.00 0.41
C GLY A 312 -5.98 35.58 1.32
N GLY A 313 -6.99 36.26 0.77
CA GLY A 313 -8.07 36.88 1.52
C GLY A 313 -7.74 38.26 2.11
N THR A 314 -6.59 38.85 1.78
CA THR A 314 -6.21 40.17 2.27
C THR A 314 -6.86 41.27 1.44
N SER A 315 -7.52 42.22 2.09
CA SER A 315 -8.07 43.40 1.41
C SER A 315 -6.96 44.39 1.03
N ARG A 316 -6.98 44.85 -0.21
CA ARG A 316 -6.00 45.79 -0.77
C ARG A 316 -6.69 46.86 -1.62
N LEU A 317 -6.11 48.05 -1.66
CA LEU A 317 -6.45 49.07 -2.65
C LEU A 317 -5.44 48.97 -3.79
N VAL A 318 -5.91 48.72 -5.00
CA VAL A 318 -5.08 48.60 -6.20
C VAL A 318 -5.33 49.80 -7.11
N PRO A 319 -4.29 50.49 -7.62
CA PRO A 319 -4.46 51.61 -8.54
C PRO A 319 -5.31 51.23 -9.75
N ARG A 320 -6.26 52.11 -10.09
CA ARG A 320 -7.22 51.88 -11.18
C ARG A 320 -6.52 51.69 -12.53
N GLU A 321 -5.53 52.55 -12.80
CA GLU A 321 -4.69 52.50 -14.00
C GLU A 321 -3.97 51.16 -14.18
N GLU A 322 -3.55 50.52 -13.07
CA GLU A 322 -2.82 49.26 -13.13
C GLU A 322 -3.70 48.11 -13.66
N LEU A 323 -4.88 47.93 -13.09
CA LEU A 323 -5.78 46.83 -13.47
C LEU A 323 -6.44 47.09 -14.83
N GLU A 324 -6.79 48.34 -15.13
CA GLU A 324 -7.33 48.72 -16.45
C GLU A 324 -6.30 48.51 -17.56
N ARG A 325 -5.01 48.79 -17.32
CA ARG A 325 -3.93 48.51 -18.27
C ARG A 325 -3.81 47.02 -18.58
N ARG A 326 -3.75 46.17 -17.56
CA ARG A 326 -3.66 44.70 -17.72
C ARG A 326 -4.83 44.12 -18.51
N ARG A 327 -6.03 44.69 -18.34
CA ARG A 327 -7.23 44.31 -19.09
C ARG A 327 -7.21 44.81 -20.55
N ALA A 328 -6.70 46.02 -20.78
CA ALA A 328 -6.73 46.69 -22.08
C ALA A 328 -5.65 46.21 -23.06
N GLU A 329 -4.67 45.42 -22.61
CA GLU A 329 -3.63 44.81 -23.45
C GLU A 329 -4.21 44.06 -24.67
N VAL A 330 -3.45 44.04 -25.77
CA VAL A 330 -3.83 43.31 -27.01
C VAL A 330 -4.11 41.83 -26.68
N GLN A 331 -3.28 41.26 -25.81
CA GLN A 331 -3.50 39.98 -25.17
C GLN A 331 -3.70 40.24 -23.67
N PRO A 332 -4.95 40.33 -23.17
CA PRO A 332 -5.22 40.69 -21.78
C PRO A 332 -4.54 39.74 -20.81
N SER A 333 -3.74 40.29 -19.90
CA SER A 333 -3.19 39.56 -18.75
C SER A 333 -4.18 39.47 -17.59
N MET A 334 -5.36 40.07 -17.70
CA MET A 334 -6.43 40.00 -16.70
C MET A 334 -7.82 39.91 -17.36
N TRP A 335 -8.69 39.03 -16.84
CA TRP A 335 -10.03 38.79 -17.37
C TRP A 335 -11.03 38.38 -16.28
N PRO A 336 -12.34 38.59 -16.48
CA PRO A 336 -13.33 38.14 -15.51
C PRO A 336 -13.33 36.60 -15.47
N ALA A 337 -13.32 36.04 -14.26
CA ALA A 337 -13.50 34.62 -14.07
C ALA A 337 -15.00 34.30 -14.04
N ASP A 338 -15.38 33.15 -14.58
CA ASP A 338 -16.76 32.66 -14.46
C ASP A 338 -17.14 32.52 -12.99
N ARG A 339 -18.43 32.69 -12.69
CA ARG A 339 -18.96 32.54 -11.35
C ARG A 339 -18.60 31.13 -10.83
N PRO A 340 -17.80 31.00 -9.75
CA PRO A 340 -17.34 29.70 -9.31
C PRO A 340 -18.51 28.81 -8.89
N THR A 341 -18.53 27.58 -9.39
CA THR A 341 -19.39 26.52 -8.87
C THR A 341 -18.67 25.86 -7.71
N VAL A 342 -19.31 25.89 -6.54
CA VAL A 342 -18.82 25.32 -5.29
C VAL A 342 -19.60 24.06 -4.98
N PHE A 343 -18.88 22.94 -4.85
CA PHE A 343 -19.44 21.64 -4.55
C PHE A 343 -19.49 21.38 -3.05
N ALA A 344 -20.57 21.78 -2.39
CA ALA A 344 -20.78 21.65 -0.95
C ALA A 344 -22.28 21.69 -0.58
N PRO A 345 -22.71 21.09 0.53
CA PRO A 345 -24.11 21.04 0.96
C PRO A 345 -24.62 22.41 1.37
N ARG A 346 -25.53 22.97 0.57
CA ARG A 346 -25.97 24.35 0.74
C ARG A 346 -26.70 24.53 2.07
N ARG A 347 -27.67 23.66 2.37
CA ARG A 347 -28.48 23.79 3.60
C ARG A 347 -27.62 23.62 4.84
N LEU A 348 -26.71 22.64 4.83
CA LEU A 348 -25.83 22.40 5.99
C LEU A 348 -24.87 23.57 6.22
N VAL A 349 -24.37 24.21 5.15
CA VAL A 349 -23.57 25.45 5.26
C VAL A 349 -24.42 26.59 5.82
N GLU A 350 -25.66 26.78 5.35
CA GLU A 350 -26.60 27.77 5.89
C GLU A 350 -26.90 27.52 7.39
N VAL A 351 -27.03 26.26 7.82
CA VAL A 351 -27.19 25.90 9.24
C VAL A 351 -25.93 26.27 10.03
N ALA A 352 -24.75 25.94 9.53
CA ALA A 352 -23.47 26.25 10.20
C ALA A 352 -23.30 27.76 10.48
N THR A 353 -23.80 28.64 9.61
CA THR A 353 -23.75 30.11 9.83
C THR A 353 -24.42 30.58 11.12
N LYS A 354 -25.32 29.78 11.71
CA LYS A 354 -25.98 30.11 12.98
C LYS A 354 -25.08 29.90 14.20
N HIS A 355 -23.99 29.14 14.03
CA HIS A 355 -23.11 28.68 15.10
C HIS A 355 -21.71 29.30 15.05
N VAL A 356 -21.29 29.82 13.88
CA VAL A 356 -19.98 30.42 13.65
C VAL A 356 -20.09 31.88 13.23
N GLY A 357 -19.03 32.67 13.44
CA GLY A 357 -19.01 34.10 13.14
C GLY A 357 -18.74 34.43 11.67
N GLU A 358 -17.95 33.60 10.99
CA GLU A 358 -17.61 33.75 9.57
C GLU A 358 -17.53 32.39 8.88
N ILE A 359 -17.98 32.33 7.62
CA ILE A 359 -17.65 31.23 6.70
C ILE A 359 -16.72 31.78 5.61
N ALA A 360 -15.55 31.15 5.51
CA ALA A 360 -14.55 31.47 4.52
C ALA A 360 -14.45 30.39 3.44
N THR A 361 -15.03 30.65 2.28
CA THR A 361 -14.88 29.81 1.08
C THR A 361 -13.50 29.96 0.44
N TRP A 362 -12.85 28.83 0.21
CA TRP A 362 -11.56 28.68 -0.45
C TRP A 362 -11.69 27.76 -1.67
N LEU A 363 -11.29 28.25 -2.83
CA LEU A 363 -11.39 27.53 -4.10
C LEU A 363 -10.06 26.89 -4.45
N TYR A 364 -10.09 25.61 -4.80
CA TYR A 364 -8.94 24.93 -5.39
C TYR A 364 -9.10 24.88 -6.92
N PRO A 365 -8.24 25.58 -7.70
CA PRO A 365 -8.27 25.52 -9.15
C PRO A 365 -7.64 24.22 -9.65
N SER A 366 -8.46 23.31 -10.19
CA SER A 366 -8.00 22.03 -10.77
C SER A 366 -7.00 22.23 -11.93
N PRO A 367 -7.27 23.10 -12.94
CA PRO A 367 -6.28 23.36 -13.97
C PRO A 367 -5.17 24.30 -13.47
N GLN A 368 -3.92 23.86 -13.61
CA GLN A 368 -2.73 24.57 -13.16
C GLN A 368 -1.70 24.71 -14.28
N MET A 369 -0.92 25.80 -14.23
CA MET A 369 0.22 25.99 -15.12
C MET A 369 1.47 25.34 -14.51
N ILE A 370 1.95 24.27 -15.13
CA ILE A 370 3.20 23.58 -14.76
C ILE A 370 4.11 23.62 -15.99
N GLU A 371 5.27 24.27 -15.88
CA GLU A 371 6.27 24.38 -16.97
C GLU A 371 5.67 24.87 -18.31
N SER A 372 4.86 25.92 -18.27
CA SER A 372 4.12 26.47 -19.44
C SER A 372 3.05 25.55 -20.03
N ARG A 373 2.73 24.42 -19.40
CA ARG A 373 1.64 23.52 -19.81
C ARG A 373 0.47 23.61 -18.85
N LEU A 374 -0.74 23.62 -19.39
CA LEU A 374 -1.95 23.49 -18.61
C LEU A 374 -2.12 22.01 -18.24
N VAL A 375 -2.06 21.71 -16.95
CA VAL A 375 -2.23 20.36 -16.41
C VAL A 375 -3.44 20.38 -15.50
N ASP A 376 -4.36 19.44 -15.70
CA ASP A 376 -5.50 19.27 -14.81
C ASP A 376 -5.08 18.43 -13.60
N ARG A 377 -5.30 18.99 -12.41
CA ARG A 377 -4.94 18.42 -11.10
C ARG A 377 -6.18 18.43 -10.21
N PRO A 378 -7.20 17.58 -10.44
CA PRO A 378 -8.43 17.60 -9.65
C PRO A 378 -8.15 17.50 -8.15
N LEU A 379 -8.88 18.29 -7.34
CA LEU A 379 -8.79 18.18 -5.88
C LEU A 379 -9.24 16.80 -5.45
N HIS A 380 -8.39 16.10 -4.70
CA HIS A 380 -8.78 14.86 -4.03
C HIS A 380 -8.27 14.76 -2.59
N ALA A 381 -7.40 15.68 -2.16
CA ALA A 381 -6.97 15.86 -0.78
C ALA A 381 -8.15 16.02 0.19
N LYS A 382 -8.00 15.41 1.37
CA LYS A 382 -8.99 15.39 2.45
C LYS A 382 -8.32 15.84 3.74
N LEU A 383 -8.75 16.98 4.27
CA LEU A 383 -8.22 17.55 5.51
C LEU A 383 -9.35 18.10 6.37
N LEU A 384 -9.21 17.91 7.68
CA LEU A 384 -9.99 18.60 8.70
C LEU A 384 -9.02 19.23 9.69
N VAL A 385 -9.21 20.53 9.98
CA VAL A 385 -8.29 21.33 10.77
C VAL A 385 -9.07 22.01 11.90
N LEU A 386 -8.67 21.82 13.15
CA LEU A 386 -9.29 22.45 14.32
C LEU A 386 -8.26 23.31 15.03
N THR A 387 -8.40 24.63 14.94
CA THR A 387 -7.62 25.53 15.81
C THR A 387 -8.38 25.77 17.09
N PHE A 388 -7.72 25.54 18.23
CA PHE A 388 -8.32 25.71 19.54
C PHE A 388 -7.41 26.50 20.48
N ARG A 389 -8.05 27.16 21.45
CA ARG A 389 -7.38 27.95 22.47
C ARG A 389 -7.62 27.36 23.84
N ARG A 390 -6.54 27.18 24.60
CA ARG A 390 -6.54 26.78 26.01
C ARG A 390 -5.80 27.84 26.83
N GLY A 391 -6.56 28.71 27.50
CA GLY A 391 -6.00 29.90 28.13
C GLY A 391 -5.34 30.83 27.10
N LYS A 392 -4.02 31.03 27.19
CA LYS A 392 -3.24 31.83 26.23
C LYS A 392 -2.61 31.02 25.10
N LYS A 393 -2.60 29.69 25.21
CA LYS A 393 -2.00 28.82 24.20
C LYS A 393 -2.99 28.59 23.05
N VAL A 394 -2.49 28.70 21.83
CA VAL A 394 -3.22 28.35 20.60
C VAL A 394 -2.50 27.18 19.96
N GLN A 395 -3.26 26.19 19.53
CA GLN A 395 -2.77 24.99 18.86
C GLN A 395 -3.74 24.63 17.74
N THR A 396 -3.23 23.92 16.74
CA THR A 396 -4.03 23.42 15.62
C THR A 396 -3.92 21.91 15.53
N LEU A 397 -5.05 21.21 15.66
CA LEU A 397 -5.17 19.79 15.41
C LEU A 397 -5.51 19.56 13.94
N VAL A 398 -4.74 18.74 13.25
CA VAL A 398 -4.92 18.41 11.83
C VAL A 398 -5.26 16.93 11.72
N LEU A 399 -6.35 16.61 11.02
CA LEU A 399 -6.70 15.27 10.57
C LEU A 399 -6.47 15.17 9.05
N LEU A 400 -5.73 14.15 8.63
CA LEU A 400 -5.42 13.87 7.23
C LEU A 400 -5.54 12.37 6.97
N GLY A 401 -6.15 11.99 5.84
CA GLY A 401 -6.22 10.59 5.42
C GLY A 401 -7.32 10.32 4.41
N SER A 402 -7.98 9.18 4.55
CA SER A 402 -8.95 8.71 3.57
C SER A 402 -10.34 9.35 3.72
N ALA A 403 -10.69 9.89 4.88
CA ALA A 403 -12.06 10.28 5.20
C ALA A 403 -12.53 11.55 4.46
N ASN A 404 -13.65 11.44 3.73
CA ASN A 404 -14.37 12.61 3.21
C ASN A 404 -15.14 13.32 4.33
N ALA A 405 -15.58 14.55 4.08
CA ALA A 405 -16.43 15.30 5.01
C ALA A 405 -17.91 14.84 4.93
N SER A 406 -18.16 13.55 5.16
CA SER A 406 -19.49 12.93 5.09
C SER A 406 -19.80 12.08 6.32
N ARG A 407 -21.09 11.88 6.63
CA ARG A 407 -21.54 11.06 7.76
C ARG A 407 -21.04 9.62 7.70
N LYS A 408 -21.06 8.99 6.53
CA LYS A 408 -20.52 7.61 6.36
C LYS A 408 -19.04 7.50 6.75
N ALA A 409 -18.24 8.52 6.50
CA ALA A 409 -16.80 8.50 6.80
C ALA A 409 -16.50 8.97 8.23
N MET A 410 -17.21 9.98 8.73
CA MET A 410 -16.83 10.69 9.96
C MET A 410 -17.68 10.32 11.18
N LEU A 411 -18.94 9.93 11.00
CA LEU A 411 -19.93 9.83 12.09
C LEU A 411 -20.52 8.43 12.29
N LEU A 412 -20.19 7.48 11.41
CA LEU A 412 -20.68 6.11 11.47
C LEU A 412 -19.51 5.14 11.54
N SER A 413 -19.61 4.16 12.43
CA SER A 413 -18.74 2.98 12.40
C SER A 413 -19.12 2.05 11.23
N PRO A 414 -18.24 1.14 10.78
CA PRO A 414 -18.59 0.14 9.77
C PRO A 414 -19.79 -0.72 10.16
N ALA A 415 -19.94 -1.03 11.45
CA ALA A 415 -21.09 -1.76 11.97
C ALA A 415 -22.43 -1.01 11.81
N GLN A 416 -22.38 0.32 11.67
CA GLN A 416 -23.55 1.18 11.43
C GLN A 416 -23.72 1.53 9.93
N GLY A 417 -23.01 0.86 9.03
CA GLY A 417 -23.02 1.16 7.59
C GLY A 417 -22.11 2.33 7.19
N GLY A 418 -21.19 2.72 8.07
CA GLY A 418 -20.10 3.64 7.76
C GLY A 418 -19.02 3.01 6.88
N ASN A 419 -18.10 3.84 6.42
CA ASN A 419 -16.92 3.40 5.68
C ASN A 419 -15.86 2.88 6.66
N VAL A 420 -15.01 1.97 6.19
CA VAL A 420 -13.70 1.76 6.78
C VAL A 420 -12.83 2.94 6.35
N GLU A 421 -12.25 3.67 7.30
CA GLU A 421 -11.39 4.83 7.06
C GLU A 421 -10.16 4.75 7.97
N ALA A 422 -9.05 5.32 7.50
CA ALA A 422 -7.83 5.49 8.28
C ALA A 422 -7.24 6.89 8.06
N CYS A 423 -6.85 7.54 9.15
CA CYS A 423 -6.32 8.89 9.17
C CYS A 423 -5.20 9.02 10.21
N VAL A 424 -4.37 10.04 10.04
CA VAL A 424 -3.51 10.53 11.11
C VAL A 424 -4.07 11.82 11.67
N ALA A 425 -3.96 11.98 12.98
CA ALA A 425 -4.26 13.22 13.68
C ALA A 425 -3.00 13.72 14.38
N PHE A 426 -2.62 14.98 14.14
CA PHE A 426 -1.44 15.56 14.79
C PHE A 426 -1.64 17.01 15.18
N VAL A 427 -0.93 17.43 16.23
CA VAL A 427 -1.03 18.78 16.78
C VAL A 427 0.15 19.64 16.31
N LEU A 428 -0.16 20.83 15.80
CA LEU A 428 0.79 21.86 15.47
C LEU A 428 0.77 22.97 16.53
N PRO A 429 1.93 23.57 16.85
CA PRO A 429 1.96 24.78 17.65
C PRO A 429 1.35 25.94 16.85
N ASP A 430 0.73 26.87 17.56
CA ASP A 430 0.13 28.10 17.02
C ASP A 430 -1.10 27.84 16.12
N GLU A 431 -1.65 28.93 15.57
CA GLU A 431 -2.74 28.86 14.59
C GLU A 431 -2.16 28.53 13.22
N VAL A 432 -2.65 27.45 12.62
CA VAL A 432 -2.37 27.07 11.24
C VAL A 432 -3.69 26.96 10.48
N THR A 433 -3.76 27.63 9.34
CA THR A 433 -4.98 27.75 8.53
C THR A 433 -4.97 26.80 7.34
N LEU A 434 -6.16 26.54 6.78
CA LEU A 434 -6.29 25.65 5.63
C LEU A 434 -5.45 26.09 4.40
N PRO A 435 -5.37 27.39 4.02
CA PRO A 435 -4.52 27.85 2.92
C PRO A 435 -3.02 27.70 3.15
N GLU A 436 -2.57 27.65 4.41
CA GLU A 436 -1.16 27.40 4.74
C GLU A 436 -0.80 25.92 4.58
N LEU A 437 -1.75 25.02 4.83
CA LEU A 437 -1.59 23.57 4.62
C LEU A 437 -1.78 23.17 3.15
N VAL A 438 -2.56 23.95 2.39
CA VAL A 438 -2.86 23.68 0.98
C VAL A 438 -2.55 24.91 0.13
N PRO A 439 -1.26 25.12 -0.20
CA PRO A 439 -0.83 26.18 -1.10
C PRO A 439 -1.55 26.04 -2.44
N GLY A 440 -2.13 27.15 -2.92
CA GLY A 440 -2.92 27.17 -4.16
C GLY A 440 -4.41 27.32 -3.93
N LEU A 441 -4.90 27.23 -2.68
CA LEU A 441 -6.23 27.69 -2.34
C LEU A 441 -6.38 29.20 -2.56
N VAL A 442 -7.54 29.59 -3.09
CA VAL A 442 -7.86 30.98 -3.44
C VAL A 442 -9.10 31.43 -2.67
N ARG A 443 -9.01 32.51 -1.90
CA ARG A 443 -10.15 33.09 -1.22
C ARG A 443 -11.20 33.56 -2.23
N CYS A 444 -12.41 33.04 -2.11
CA CYS A 444 -13.56 33.56 -2.85
C CYS A 444 -14.38 34.48 -1.95
N ALA A 445 -14.44 35.76 -2.33
CA ALA A 445 -15.29 36.76 -1.67
C ALA A 445 -16.39 37.29 -2.62
N ALA A 446 -16.62 36.60 -3.74
CA ALA A 446 -17.68 36.87 -4.70
C ALA A 446 -18.84 35.86 -4.53
N PRO A 447 -20.04 36.15 -5.05
CA PRO A 447 -21.13 35.18 -5.07
C PRO A 447 -20.74 33.90 -5.81
N VAL A 448 -21.03 32.74 -5.21
CA VAL A 448 -20.77 31.41 -5.80
C VAL A 448 -22.08 30.73 -6.21
N THR A 449 -21.99 29.76 -7.12
CA THR A 449 -23.09 28.85 -7.43
C THR A 449 -22.92 27.60 -6.58
N TRP A 450 -23.90 27.29 -5.74
CA TRP A 450 -23.86 26.07 -4.93
C TRP A 450 -24.36 24.89 -5.75
N ALA A 451 -23.62 23.80 -5.71
CA ALA A 451 -23.98 22.53 -6.30
C ALA A 451 -23.60 21.40 -5.36
N GLU A 452 -24.28 20.27 -5.48
CA GLU A 452 -23.88 19.03 -4.82
C GLU A 452 -23.20 18.11 -5.82
N ARG A 453 -22.19 17.39 -5.37
CA ARG A 453 -21.66 16.26 -6.15
C ARG A 453 -22.55 15.06 -5.91
N THR A 454 -22.91 14.39 -6.99
CA THR A 454 -23.51 13.06 -6.89
C THR A 454 -22.44 12.08 -6.46
N PHE A 455 -22.65 11.42 -5.33
CA PHE A 455 -21.87 10.23 -4.98
C PHE A 455 -22.25 9.12 -5.96
N VAL A 456 -21.29 8.70 -6.79
CA VAL A 456 -21.44 7.44 -7.49
C VAL A 456 -21.10 6.36 -6.48
N GLU A 457 -22.13 5.74 -5.90
CA GLU A 457 -21.93 4.56 -5.07
C GLU A 457 -21.16 3.50 -5.88
N PRO A 458 -20.22 2.77 -5.25
CA PRO A 458 -19.57 1.66 -5.90
C PRO A 458 -20.62 0.73 -6.49
N PRO A 459 -20.41 0.20 -7.71
CA PRO A 459 -21.32 -0.78 -8.24
C PRO A 459 -21.45 -1.92 -7.22
N PRO A 460 -22.65 -2.50 -7.04
CA PRO A 460 -22.78 -3.69 -6.24
C PRO A 460 -21.80 -4.74 -6.78
N LEU A 461 -21.26 -5.58 -5.90
CA LEU A 461 -20.53 -6.74 -6.37
C LEU A 461 -21.43 -7.52 -7.35
N PRO A 462 -20.89 -7.97 -8.49
CA PRO A 462 -21.64 -8.85 -9.38
C PRO A 462 -22.22 -10.02 -8.58
N SER A 463 -23.32 -10.61 -9.05
CA SER A 463 -23.93 -11.82 -8.47
C SER A 463 -23.04 -13.07 -8.54
N ILE A 464 -21.75 -12.89 -8.87
CA ILE A 464 -20.64 -13.83 -8.78
C ILE A 464 -19.82 -13.60 -7.48
N PRO A 465 -20.35 -13.81 -6.25
CA PRO A 465 -19.54 -13.79 -5.03
C PRO A 465 -19.06 -15.21 -4.67
N TRP A 466 -18.77 -16.07 -5.65
CA TRP A 466 -18.70 -17.51 -5.37
C TRP A 466 -17.37 -18.02 -4.85
N ILE A 467 -16.24 -17.35 -5.07
CA ILE A 467 -14.96 -17.80 -4.51
C ILE A 467 -14.71 -17.08 -3.18
N GLU A 468 -14.62 -17.86 -2.11
CA GLU A 468 -14.13 -17.41 -0.81
C GLU A 468 -12.61 -17.24 -0.86
N CYS A 469 -11.90 -18.25 -1.36
CA CYS A 469 -10.46 -18.20 -1.54
C CYS A 469 -10.00 -19.09 -2.71
N ALA A 470 -8.93 -18.66 -3.39
CA ALA A 470 -8.13 -19.51 -4.25
C ALA A 470 -6.73 -19.59 -3.63
N GLU A 471 -6.33 -20.78 -3.19
CA GLU A 471 -5.08 -20.99 -2.47
C GLU A 471 -4.18 -21.95 -3.25
N TYR A 472 -2.95 -21.50 -3.51
CA TYR A 472 -1.92 -22.30 -4.14
C TYR A 472 -0.90 -22.79 -3.10
N ASP A 473 -0.76 -24.11 -3.01
CA ASP A 473 0.33 -24.75 -2.30
C ASP A 473 1.42 -25.12 -3.31
N ALA A 474 2.52 -24.34 -3.30
CA ALA A 474 3.65 -24.55 -4.18
C ALA A 474 4.42 -25.84 -3.89
N ALA A 475 4.42 -26.33 -2.64
CA ALA A 475 5.13 -27.55 -2.28
C ALA A 475 4.45 -28.81 -2.84
N THR A 476 3.11 -28.78 -2.96
CA THR A 476 2.31 -29.90 -3.48
C THR A 476 1.78 -29.67 -4.89
N GLU A 477 2.11 -28.52 -5.50
CA GLU A 477 1.62 -28.06 -6.80
C GLU A 477 0.09 -28.17 -6.89
N THR A 478 -0.61 -27.73 -5.84
CA THR A 478 -2.06 -27.89 -5.71
C THR A 478 -2.73 -26.55 -5.57
N LEU A 479 -3.65 -26.24 -6.49
CA LEU A 479 -4.57 -25.11 -6.36
C LEU A 479 -5.90 -25.59 -5.79
N THR A 480 -6.32 -25.00 -4.67
CA THR A 480 -7.61 -25.27 -4.04
C THR A 480 -8.47 -24.02 -4.11
N ILE A 481 -9.65 -24.14 -4.72
CA ILE A 481 -10.64 -23.07 -4.80
C ILE A 481 -11.80 -23.43 -3.89
N THR A 482 -12.00 -22.61 -2.87
CA THR A 482 -13.09 -22.75 -1.90
C THR A 482 -14.19 -21.78 -2.24
N TRP A 483 -15.42 -22.29 -2.23
CA TRP A 483 -16.60 -21.51 -2.57
C TRP A 483 -17.19 -20.80 -1.36
N SER A 484 -17.72 -19.59 -1.56
CA SER A 484 -18.44 -18.81 -0.55
C SER A 484 -19.70 -19.54 -0.10
N ALA A 485 -19.96 -19.49 1.21
CA ALA A 485 -21.18 -20.04 1.81
C ALA A 485 -22.39 -19.10 1.71
N ALA A 486 -22.22 -17.88 1.19
CA ALA A 486 -23.31 -16.93 0.99
C ALA A 486 -24.34 -17.49 0.01
N ASP A 487 -25.65 -17.25 0.26
CA ASP A 487 -26.73 -17.70 -0.62
C ASP A 487 -26.46 -17.23 -2.05
N PRO A 488 -26.10 -18.14 -2.95
CA PRO A 488 -25.63 -17.77 -4.27
C PRO A 488 -26.80 -17.45 -5.22
N GLY A 489 -28.04 -17.50 -4.75
CA GLY A 489 -29.23 -17.41 -5.58
C GLY A 489 -29.30 -18.56 -6.60
N SER A 490 -29.99 -18.34 -7.71
CA SER A 490 -30.03 -19.30 -8.83
C SER A 490 -28.71 -19.27 -9.60
N ILE A 491 -27.82 -20.22 -9.36
CA ILE A 491 -26.56 -20.33 -10.11
C ILE A 491 -26.80 -20.98 -11.48
N ALA A 492 -26.44 -20.24 -12.54
CA ALA A 492 -26.37 -20.74 -13.92
C ALA A 492 -25.13 -21.64 -14.14
N ASP A 493 -24.87 -22.04 -15.37
CA ASP A 493 -23.63 -22.75 -15.72
C ASP A 493 -22.42 -21.83 -15.45
N TRP A 494 -21.38 -22.38 -14.82
CA TRP A 494 -20.15 -21.65 -14.48
C TRP A 494 -18.90 -22.38 -14.97
N VAL A 495 -17.85 -21.60 -15.24
CA VAL A 495 -16.52 -22.07 -15.64
C VAL A 495 -15.46 -21.32 -14.84
N VAL A 496 -14.51 -22.05 -14.27
CA VAL A 496 -13.30 -21.51 -13.66
C VAL A 496 -12.13 -21.74 -14.61
N ALA A 497 -11.35 -20.70 -14.88
CA ALA A 497 -10.20 -20.74 -15.76
C ALA A 497 -8.97 -20.06 -15.14
N TYR A 498 -7.80 -20.43 -15.63
CA TYR A 498 -6.52 -19.78 -15.36
C TYR A 498 -5.84 -19.51 -16.70
N GLY A 499 -5.78 -18.23 -17.09
CA GLY A 499 -5.46 -17.85 -18.47
C GLY A 499 -6.46 -18.49 -19.45
N GLU A 500 -5.94 -19.22 -20.43
CA GLU A 500 -6.74 -19.96 -21.42
C GLU A 500 -7.15 -21.36 -20.92
N GLN A 501 -6.54 -21.85 -19.84
CA GLN A 501 -6.80 -23.18 -19.32
C GLN A 501 -8.09 -23.20 -18.49
N GLU A 502 -9.02 -24.07 -18.85
CA GLU A 502 -10.15 -24.39 -18.00
C GLU A 502 -9.71 -25.28 -16.82
N LEU A 503 -10.00 -24.83 -15.61
CA LEU A 503 -9.73 -25.56 -14.37
C LEU A 503 -10.91 -26.40 -13.92
N GLY A 504 -12.13 -25.95 -14.18
CA GLY A 504 -13.36 -26.68 -13.84
C GLY A 504 -14.62 -26.01 -14.37
N ARG A 505 -15.71 -26.76 -14.44
CA ARG A 505 -17.04 -26.28 -14.83
C ARG A 505 -18.13 -26.97 -14.03
N GLY A 506 -19.28 -26.33 -13.92
CA GLY A 506 -20.43 -26.91 -13.22
C GLY A 506 -21.75 -26.22 -13.53
N ARG A 507 -22.82 -26.79 -12.97
CA ARG A 507 -24.17 -26.24 -12.99
C ARG A 507 -24.70 -26.17 -11.57
N GLY A 508 -25.35 -25.07 -11.20
CA GLY A 508 -25.86 -24.89 -9.84
C GLY A 508 -24.76 -24.70 -8.79
N VAL A 509 -25.15 -24.79 -7.52
CA VAL A 509 -24.26 -24.57 -6.36
C VAL A 509 -23.15 -25.62 -6.31
N PRO A 510 -21.87 -25.22 -6.29
CA PRO A 510 -20.76 -26.15 -6.09
C PRO A 510 -20.91 -26.92 -4.76
N THR A 511 -20.73 -28.24 -4.79
CA THR A 511 -20.93 -29.11 -3.62
C THR A 511 -19.65 -29.36 -2.80
N GLY A 512 -18.51 -28.83 -3.25
CA GLY A 512 -17.22 -28.97 -2.61
C GLY A 512 -16.13 -28.13 -3.28
N PRO A 513 -14.94 -28.03 -2.68
CA PRO A 513 -13.84 -27.26 -3.25
C PRO A 513 -13.39 -27.84 -4.60
N LEU A 514 -12.98 -26.97 -5.53
CA LEU A 514 -12.33 -27.38 -6.77
C LEU A 514 -10.83 -27.51 -6.50
N VAL A 515 -10.29 -28.72 -6.69
CA VAL A 515 -8.87 -29.03 -6.47
C VAL A 515 -8.22 -29.37 -7.80
N VAL A 516 -7.18 -28.63 -8.17
CA VAL A 516 -6.41 -28.85 -9.40
C VAL A 516 -5.00 -29.30 -9.04
N ARG A 517 -4.59 -30.46 -9.56
CA ARG A 517 -3.25 -31.02 -9.38
C ARG A 517 -2.82 -31.86 -10.60
N PRO A 518 -1.60 -31.67 -11.13
CA PRO A 518 -0.67 -30.60 -10.79
C PRO A 518 -1.19 -29.23 -11.28
N PHE A 519 -0.85 -28.17 -10.57
CA PHE A 519 -1.07 -26.79 -10.94
C PHE A 519 0.24 -26.00 -10.84
N THR A 520 0.54 -25.23 -11.87
CA THR A 520 1.72 -24.37 -11.94
C THR A 520 1.26 -22.91 -12.02
N LEU A 521 1.69 -22.11 -11.04
CA LEU A 521 1.54 -20.66 -11.11
C LEU A 521 2.54 -20.10 -12.13
N THR A 522 2.06 -19.31 -13.09
CA THR A 522 2.86 -18.75 -14.18
C THR A 522 2.98 -17.23 -14.05
N ALA A 523 3.97 -16.66 -14.73
CA ALA A 523 4.17 -15.22 -14.80
C ALA A 523 3.01 -14.42 -15.44
N ALA A 524 2.08 -15.10 -16.08
CA ALA A 524 0.97 -14.46 -16.77
C ALA A 524 -0.12 -13.94 -15.83
N SER A 525 -0.31 -14.58 -14.66
CA SER A 525 -1.42 -14.26 -13.75
C SER A 525 -1.23 -14.87 -12.37
N CYS A 526 -1.61 -14.13 -11.33
CA CYS A 526 -1.86 -14.61 -9.97
C CYS A 526 -3.36 -14.48 -9.63
N GLU A 527 -4.21 -14.70 -10.63
CA GLU A 527 -5.67 -14.71 -10.50
C GLU A 527 -6.29 -15.89 -11.26
N VAL A 528 -7.40 -16.40 -10.73
CA VAL A 528 -8.34 -17.25 -11.46
C VAL A 528 -9.49 -16.43 -11.99
N VAL A 529 -10.07 -16.85 -13.11
CA VAL A 529 -11.20 -16.21 -13.76
C VAL A 529 -12.43 -17.10 -13.61
N VAL A 530 -13.52 -16.53 -13.11
CA VAL A 530 -14.82 -17.20 -13.06
C VAL A 530 -15.73 -16.57 -14.10
N ARG A 531 -16.27 -17.40 -14.98
CA ARG A 531 -17.23 -17.03 -16.04
C ARG A 531 -18.59 -17.64 -15.74
N ALA A 532 -19.61 -16.83 -15.90
CA ALA A 532 -21.00 -17.20 -15.70
C ALA A 532 -21.94 -16.41 -16.62
N HIS A 533 -23.23 -16.75 -16.60
CA HIS A 533 -24.24 -16.07 -17.42
C HIS A 533 -24.28 -14.55 -17.20
N ASP A 534 -24.00 -14.08 -15.98
CA ASP A 534 -24.06 -12.69 -15.54
C ASP A 534 -22.72 -11.92 -15.69
N GLY A 535 -21.63 -12.59 -16.08
CA GLY A 535 -20.37 -11.93 -16.40
C GLY A 535 -19.12 -12.77 -16.15
N GLU A 536 -17.99 -12.07 -16.16
CA GLU A 536 -16.67 -12.60 -15.85
C GLU A 536 -16.06 -11.79 -14.69
N ARG A 537 -15.40 -12.49 -13.75
CA ARG A 537 -14.70 -11.85 -12.64
C ARG A 537 -13.41 -12.60 -12.32
N THR A 538 -12.34 -11.86 -12.01
CA THR A 538 -11.08 -12.44 -11.54
C THR A 538 -11.09 -12.59 -10.02
N PHE A 539 -10.28 -13.49 -9.47
CA PHE A 539 -10.08 -13.67 -8.03
C PHE A 539 -8.60 -13.93 -7.75
N PRO A 540 -7.98 -13.23 -6.78
CA PRO A 540 -6.57 -13.41 -6.48
C PRO A 540 -6.29 -14.82 -5.96
N ILE A 541 -5.16 -15.39 -6.39
CA ILE A 541 -4.59 -16.61 -5.85
C ILE A 541 -3.64 -16.22 -4.72
N ILE A 542 -3.83 -16.78 -3.52
CA ILE A 542 -2.88 -16.67 -2.41
C ILE A 542 -1.93 -17.85 -2.44
N VAL A 543 -0.63 -17.57 -2.40
CA VAL A 543 0.38 -18.59 -2.23
C VAL A 543 0.54 -18.86 -0.73
N LYS A 544 0.28 -20.09 -0.30
CA LYS A 544 0.36 -20.50 1.11
C LYS A 544 1.74 -20.27 1.70
N ASP A 545 2.74 -20.57 0.90
CA ASP A 545 4.13 -20.44 1.26
C ASP A 545 4.95 -19.96 0.06
N LEU A 546 5.33 -18.68 0.08
CA LEU A 546 6.20 -18.14 -0.96
C LEU A 546 7.59 -18.77 -0.95
N ALA A 547 8.12 -19.24 0.18
CA ALA A 547 9.44 -19.86 0.20
C ALA A 547 9.47 -21.14 -0.66
N ALA A 548 8.35 -21.87 -0.71
CA ALA A 548 8.19 -23.06 -1.55
C ALA A 548 7.96 -22.75 -3.03
N LEU A 549 7.69 -21.50 -3.41
CA LEU A 549 7.44 -21.12 -4.80
C LEU A 549 8.72 -21.25 -5.65
N VAL A 550 8.62 -21.92 -6.79
CA VAL A 550 9.73 -21.98 -7.76
C VAL A 550 9.68 -20.71 -8.61
N VAL A 551 10.63 -19.80 -8.42
CA VAL A 551 10.71 -18.58 -9.21
C VAL A 551 11.23 -18.89 -10.61
N GLY A 552 10.44 -18.57 -11.63
CA GLY A 552 10.81 -18.39 -13.03
C GLY A 552 10.61 -19.54 -14.02
N GLY A 553 9.34 -19.90 -14.21
CA GLY A 553 8.78 -20.44 -15.45
C GLY A 553 9.24 -21.83 -15.90
N ALA A 554 10.31 -22.38 -15.34
CA ALA A 554 10.69 -23.75 -15.55
C ALA A 554 9.86 -24.63 -14.60
N ALA A 555 8.78 -25.20 -15.13
CA ALA A 555 8.18 -26.42 -14.59
C ALA A 555 9.17 -27.63 -14.64
N GLN A 556 10.44 -27.42 -14.98
CA GLN A 556 11.52 -28.37 -14.74
C GLN A 556 12.00 -28.21 -13.31
N ALA A 557 11.76 -29.23 -12.49
CA ALA A 557 12.46 -29.41 -11.23
C ALA A 557 13.97 -29.27 -11.50
N LEU A 558 14.60 -28.27 -10.88
CA LEU A 558 16.05 -28.12 -10.91
C LEU A 558 16.66 -29.42 -10.39
N GLY A 559 17.56 -30.02 -11.17
CA GLY A 559 18.31 -31.18 -10.72
C GLY A 559 19.32 -30.80 -9.63
N LEU A 560 19.91 -31.82 -9.02
CA LEU A 560 20.91 -31.63 -7.97
C LEU A 560 22.10 -30.77 -8.43
N ARG A 561 22.58 -30.96 -9.67
CA ARG A 561 23.75 -30.21 -10.21
C ARG A 561 23.42 -28.73 -10.35
N GLU A 562 22.22 -28.40 -10.82
CA GLU A 562 21.74 -27.03 -10.88
C GLU A 562 21.65 -26.41 -9.49
N LEU A 563 21.04 -27.11 -8.53
CA LEU A 563 20.92 -26.63 -7.16
C LEU A 563 22.29 -26.38 -6.50
N LEU A 564 23.24 -27.31 -6.67
CA LEU A 564 24.61 -27.15 -6.16
C LEU A 564 25.33 -25.96 -6.82
N ALA A 565 25.19 -25.78 -8.14
CA ALA A 565 25.80 -24.65 -8.84
C ALA A 565 25.19 -23.31 -8.42
N LEU A 566 23.88 -23.26 -8.17
CA LEU A 566 23.15 -22.06 -7.73
C LEU A 566 23.51 -21.68 -6.29
N VAL A 567 23.39 -22.62 -5.35
CA VAL A 567 23.67 -22.37 -3.92
C VAL A 567 25.16 -22.17 -3.67
N GLY A 568 26.02 -22.90 -4.39
CA GLY A 568 27.48 -22.72 -4.36
C GLY A 568 27.98 -21.47 -5.09
N ARG A 569 27.07 -20.64 -5.66
CA ARG A 569 27.38 -19.38 -6.37
C ARG A 569 28.28 -19.52 -7.61
N SER A 570 28.40 -20.73 -8.17
CA SER A 570 29.13 -20.99 -9.41
C SER A 570 28.31 -20.64 -10.66
N LEU A 571 26.98 -20.56 -10.52
CA LEU A 571 26.04 -20.21 -11.57
C LEU A 571 24.90 -19.35 -11.00
N SER A 572 24.43 -18.34 -11.74
CA SER A 572 23.22 -17.61 -11.37
C SER A 572 21.99 -18.17 -12.10
N LEU A 573 20.82 -18.07 -11.49
CA LEU A 573 19.57 -18.57 -12.06
C LEU A 573 19.25 -17.91 -13.41
N ALA A 574 19.45 -16.60 -13.51
CA ALA A 574 19.29 -15.84 -14.75
C ALA A 574 20.23 -16.34 -15.86
N ARG A 575 21.50 -16.63 -15.53
CA ARG A 575 22.46 -17.16 -16.50
C ARG A 575 22.10 -18.56 -16.96
N HIS A 576 21.70 -19.44 -16.02
CA HIS A 576 21.25 -20.79 -16.35
C HIS A 576 20.10 -20.76 -17.35
N ARG A 577 19.09 -19.90 -17.10
CA ARG A 577 17.97 -19.68 -18.02
C ARG A 577 18.38 -19.13 -19.36
N ALA A 578 19.22 -18.08 -19.39
CA ALA A 578 19.67 -17.48 -20.64
C ALA A 578 20.35 -18.52 -21.54
N VAL A 579 21.11 -19.46 -20.95
CA VAL A 579 21.71 -20.57 -21.67
C VAL A 579 20.65 -21.53 -22.20
N ILE A 580 19.69 -21.97 -21.36
CA ILE A 580 18.60 -22.87 -21.80
C ILE A 580 17.76 -22.23 -22.91
N ALA A 581 17.36 -20.97 -22.75
CA ALA A 581 16.53 -20.26 -23.71
C ALA A 581 17.23 -20.03 -25.05
N SER A 582 18.54 -19.72 -25.03
CA SER A 582 19.29 -19.36 -26.24
C SER A 582 19.92 -20.58 -26.94
N HIS A 583 20.27 -21.62 -26.18
CA HIS A 583 21.08 -22.74 -26.67
C HIS A 583 20.54 -24.13 -26.30
N GLY A 584 19.39 -24.20 -25.64
CA GLY A 584 18.76 -25.46 -25.23
C GLY A 584 19.37 -26.11 -23.99
N VAL A 585 18.73 -27.19 -23.53
CA VAL A 585 19.09 -27.93 -22.32
C VAL A 585 20.48 -28.59 -22.44
N GLU A 586 20.85 -29.06 -23.64
CA GLU A 586 22.16 -29.70 -23.87
C GLU A 586 23.35 -28.75 -23.61
N MET A 587 23.23 -27.48 -24.01
CA MET A 587 24.28 -26.49 -23.73
C MET A 587 24.31 -26.10 -22.25
N ALA A 588 23.15 -26.04 -21.59
CA ALA A 588 23.09 -25.81 -20.15
C ALA A 588 23.79 -26.94 -19.38
N ASP A 589 23.57 -28.19 -19.78
CA ASP A 589 24.26 -29.35 -19.25
C ASP A 589 25.78 -29.31 -19.54
N ALA A 590 26.20 -28.87 -20.72
CA ALA A 590 27.62 -28.67 -21.04
C ALA A 590 28.27 -27.58 -20.15
N VAL A 591 27.54 -26.50 -19.85
CA VAL A 591 28.00 -25.46 -18.91
C VAL A 591 28.11 -26.03 -17.50
N LEU A 592 27.11 -26.77 -17.02
CA LEU A 592 27.19 -27.47 -15.73
C LEU A 592 28.33 -28.47 -15.69
N THR A 593 28.59 -29.17 -16.79
CA THR A 593 29.70 -30.11 -16.93
C THR A 593 31.06 -29.42 -16.89
N THR A 594 31.13 -28.19 -17.41
CA THR A 594 32.33 -27.36 -17.29
C THR A 594 32.55 -26.87 -15.86
N LEU A 595 31.46 -26.59 -15.12
CA LEU A 595 31.52 -26.07 -13.74
C LEU A 595 31.75 -27.16 -12.70
N LEU A 596 31.12 -28.34 -12.86
CA LEU A 596 31.05 -29.41 -11.86
C LEU A 596 31.65 -30.75 -12.33
N GLY A 597 32.03 -30.87 -13.60
CA GLY A 597 32.42 -32.15 -14.23
C GLY A 597 31.21 -32.98 -14.69
N GLU A 598 31.43 -34.25 -15.09
CA GLU A 598 30.36 -35.16 -15.57
C GLU A 598 29.31 -35.49 -14.48
N GLY A 599 29.56 -35.12 -13.22
CA GLY A 599 28.63 -35.24 -12.09
C GLY A 599 28.75 -34.04 -11.14
N PHE A 600 29.02 -34.32 -9.87
CA PHE A 600 29.44 -33.34 -8.87
C PHE A 600 30.50 -33.96 -7.95
N ALA A 601 31.40 -33.15 -7.41
CA ALA A 601 32.39 -33.56 -6.43
C ALA A 601 31.88 -33.30 -4.99
N PRO A 602 32.43 -34.00 -3.97
CA PRO A 602 32.15 -33.69 -2.56
C PRO A 602 32.35 -32.21 -2.20
N THR A 603 33.33 -31.56 -2.83
CA THR A 603 33.62 -30.14 -2.65
C THR A 603 32.46 -29.24 -3.07
N ASP A 604 31.71 -29.61 -4.12
CA ASP A 604 30.58 -28.80 -4.59
C ASP A 604 29.44 -28.80 -3.57
N VAL A 605 29.20 -29.96 -2.95
CA VAL A 605 28.22 -30.13 -1.86
C VAL A 605 28.66 -29.32 -0.62
N PHE A 606 29.92 -29.42 -0.22
CA PHE A 606 30.44 -28.67 0.93
C PHE A 606 30.44 -27.15 0.67
N HIS A 607 30.79 -26.70 -0.53
CA HIS A 607 30.71 -25.29 -0.90
C HIS A 607 29.27 -24.76 -0.84
N ALA A 608 28.28 -25.56 -1.24
CA ALA A 608 26.88 -25.20 -1.07
C ALA A 608 26.51 -25.06 0.42
N TRP A 609 26.92 -25.99 1.28
CA TRP A 609 26.68 -25.90 2.72
C TRP A 609 27.33 -24.69 3.38
N TRP A 610 28.59 -24.40 3.06
CA TRP A 610 29.29 -23.22 3.57
C TRP A 610 28.63 -21.91 3.11
N SER A 611 28.15 -21.89 1.86
CA SER A 611 27.44 -20.72 1.32
C SER A 611 26.12 -20.48 2.04
N VAL A 612 25.37 -21.53 2.36
CA VAL A 612 24.15 -21.42 3.18
C VAL A 612 24.48 -20.94 4.58
N ALA A 613 25.45 -21.55 5.26
CA ALA A 613 25.85 -21.13 6.60
C ALA A 613 26.25 -19.64 6.64
N GLN A 614 27.06 -19.21 5.67
CA GLN A 614 27.45 -17.81 5.52
C GLN A 614 26.25 -16.88 5.30
N ASP A 615 25.27 -17.27 4.47
CA ASP A 615 24.05 -16.48 4.25
C ASP A 615 23.25 -16.31 5.55
N LEU A 616 23.14 -17.36 6.36
CA LEU A 616 22.35 -17.35 7.60
C LEU A 616 22.97 -16.46 8.69
N GLU A 617 24.27 -16.17 8.60
CA GLU A 617 24.99 -15.23 9.47
C GLU A 617 24.84 -13.77 9.03
N ASP A 618 24.19 -13.48 7.90
CA ASP A 618 23.96 -12.10 7.45
C ASP A 618 22.92 -11.39 8.34
N PRO A 619 23.30 -10.32 9.06
CA PRO A 619 22.37 -9.55 9.90
C PRO A 619 21.26 -8.87 9.10
N ALA A 620 21.47 -8.57 7.81
CA ALA A 620 20.48 -7.96 6.94
C ALA A 620 19.44 -8.96 6.40
N LEU A 621 19.66 -10.26 6.57
CA LEU A 621 18.72 -11.28 6.10
C LEU A 621 17.43 -11.22 6.91
N SER A 622 16.28 -11.05 6.24
CA SER A 622 14.97 -11.08 6.89
C SER A 622 14.67 -12.49 7.44
N LEU A 623 13.68 -12.63 8.32
CA LEU A 623 13.21 -13.96 8.76
C LEU A 623 12.72 -14.81 7.57
N ALA A 624 12.02 -14.19 6.60
CA ALA A 624 11.56 -14.88 5.40
C ALA A 624 12.73 -15.32 4.50
N GLY A 625 13.74 -14.45 4.32
CA GLY A 625 14.98 -14.80 3.60
C GLY A 625 15.78 -15.89 4.29
N PHE A 626 15.87 -15.86 5.63
CA PHE A 626 16.51 -16.90 6.43
C PHE A 626 15.86 -18.27 6.18
N ARG A 627 14.52 -18.30 6.22
CA ARG A 627 13.75 -19.50 5.93
C ARG A 627 13.89 -19.93 4.46
N LEU A 628 13.92 -19.00 3.51
CA LEU A 628 14.13 -19.30 2.09
C LEU A 628 15.46 -20.02 1.84
N ARG A 629 16.54 -19.68 2.54
CA ARG A 629 17.85 -20.34 2.41
C ARG A 629 17.84 -21.78 2.94
N LEU A 630 17.01 -22.08 3.93
CA LEU A 630 16.87 -23.42 4.50
C LEU A 630 15.83 -24.27 3.76
N GLU A 631 14.61 -23.78 3.66
CA GLU A 631 13.41 -24.52 3.26
C GLU A 631 12.99 -24.24 1.82
N GLY A 632 13.55 -23.21 1.19
CA GLY A 632 13.11 -22.75 -0.11
C GLY A 632 13.33 -23.76 -1.23
N ALA A 633 12.67 -23.51 -2.38
CA ALA A 633 12.79 -24.37 -3.56
C ALA A 633 14.23 -24.53 -4.09
N ILE A 634 15.11 -23.57 -3.76
CA ILE A 634 16.55 -23.60 -4.07
C ILE A 634 17.42 -23.55 -2.80
N GLY A 635 16.87 -23.92 -1.64
CA GLY A 635 17.55 -23.91 -0.35
C GLY A 635 18.25 -25.22 0.01
N ALA A 636 18.82 -25.27 1.21
CA ALA A 636 19.53 -26.46 1.71
C ALA A 636 18.64 -27.72 1.74
N GLY A 637 17.37 -27.56 2.12
CA GLY A 637 16.39 -28.65 2.18
C GLY A 637 16.06 -29.22 0.79
N ALA A 638 16.09 -28.41 -0.26
CA ALA A 638 15.91 -28.88 -1.64
C ALA A 638 17.09 -29.74 -2.08
N ILE A 639 18.34 -29.28 -1.84
CA ILE A 639 19.55 -30.06 -2.12
C ILE A 639 19.52 -31.38 -1.35
N TRP A 640 19.20 -31.33 -0.05
CA TRP A 640 19.13 -32.52 0.80
C TRP A 640 18.11 -33.55 0.28
N ARG A 641 16.93 -33.09 -0.15
CA ARG A 641 15.90 -33.94 -0.73
C ARG A 641 16.36 -34.62 -2.02
N GLU A 642 16.99 -33.87 -2.92
CA GLU A 642 17.51 -34.41 -4.18
C GLU A 642 18.65 -35.42 -3.95
N LEU A 643 19.55 -35.15 -2.99
CA LEU A 643 20.58 -36.11 -2.57
C LEU A 643 19.95 -37.43 -2.08
N ARG A 644 18.89 -37.36 -1.26
CA ARG A 644 18.17 -38.56 -0.79
C ARG A 644 17.51 -39.32 -1.94
N LEU A 645 16.83 -38.62 -2.83
CA LEU A 645 16.18 -39.23 -4.00
C LEU A 645 17.20 -39.90 -4.93
N LEU A 646 18.43 -39.38 -5.02
CA LEU A 646 19.49 -39.99 -5.83
C LEU A 646 19.92 -41.34 -5.28
N VAL A 647 20.08 -41.48 -3.95
CA VAL A 647 20.49 -42.74 -3.31
C VAL A 647 19.45 -43.85 -3.46
N ASP A 648 18.17 -43.49 -3.49
CA ASP A 648 17.08 -44.47 -3.61
C ASP A 648 16.89 -44.99 -5.06
N LYS A 649 17.59 -44.42 -6.05
CA LYS A 649 17.51 -44.86 -7.46
C LYS A 649 18.28 -46.18 -7.70
N PRO A 650 17.74 -47.12 -8.49
CA PRO A 650 18.48 -48.33 -8.88
C PRO A 650 19.76 -47.97 -9.66
N GLY A 651 20.92 -48.46 -9.19
CA GLY A 651 22.21 -48.13 -9.80
C GLY A 651 22.74 -46.73 -9.46
N ALA A 652 22.28 -46.13 -8.36
CA ALA A 652 22.72 -44.83 -7.87
C ALA A 652 24.24 -44.69 -7.82
N GLU A 653 24.74 -43.54 -8.28
CA GLU A 653 26.16 -43.16 -8.19
C GLU A 653 26.57 -42.78 -6.76
N LEU A 654 25.60 -42.40 -5.91
CA LEU A 654 25.82 -41.96 -4.53
C LEU A 654 25.47 -43.08 -3.53
N GLY A 655 26.42 -43.45 -2.68
CA GLY A 655 26.21 -44.42 -1.61
C GLY A 655 25.49 -43.84 -0.38
N ARG A 656 24.84 -44.71 0.41
CA ARG A 656 24.21 -44.31 1.70
C ARG A 656 25.21 -43.69 2.69
N GLU A 657 26.47 -44.16 2.67
CA GLU A 657 27.55 -43.63 3.52
C GLU A 657 27.92 -42.19 3.12
N GLU A 658 27.98 -41.89 1.83
CA GLU A 658 28.28 -40.56 1.31
C GLU A 658 27.12 -39.58 1.57
N LEU A 659 25.88 -40.03 1.38
CA LEU A 659 24.69 -39.24 1.75
C LEU A 659 24.69 -38.91 3.25
N TRP A 660 24.99 -39.89 4.10
CA TRP A 660 25.11 -39.65 5.54
C TRP A 660 26.22 -38.63 5.85
N LEU A 661 27.38 -38.74 5.20
CA LEU A 661 28.49 -37.80 5.35
C LEU A 661 28.08 -36.37 4.93
N TYR A 662 27.41 -36.20 3.79
CA TYR A 662 26.96 -34.90 3.32
C TYR A 662 25.93 -34.26 4.25
N GLY A 663 24.98 -35.04 4.78
CA GLY A 663 24.03 -34.52 5.75
C GLY A 663 24.67 -34.23 7.12
N ALA A 664 25.66 -35.04 7.53
CA ALA A 664 26.40 -34.81 8.77
C ALA A 664 27.23 -33.51 8.70
N GLU A 665 27.85 -33.23 7.55
CA GLU A 665 28.51 -31.94 7.29
C GLU A 665 27.50 -30.79 7.31
N LEU A 666 26.37 -30.90 6.58
CA LEU A 666 25.32 -29.87 6.63
C LEU A 666 24.89 -29.57 8.07
N ARG A 667 24.62 -30.61 8.86
CA ARG A 667 24.22 -30.47 10.26
C ARG A 667 25.30 -29.76 11.08
N ARG A 668 26.58 -30.08 10.85
CA ARG A 668 27.71 -29.45 11.54
C ARG A 668 27.80 -27.97 11.19
N GLU A 669 27.78 -27.63 9.91
CA GLU A 669 27.86 -26.26 9.44
C GLU A 669 26.69 -25.42 9.97
N LEU A 670 25.46 -25.93 9.87
CA LEU A 670 24.27 -25.27 10.43
C LEU A 670 24.30 -25.17 11.96
N GLY A 671 24.87 -26.16 12.65
CA GLY A 671 25.03 -26.14 14.11
C GLY A 671 26.07 -25.12 14.61
N ASN A 672 26.94 -24.65 13.72
CA ASN A 672 27.94 -23.63 14.02
C ASN A 672 27.52 -22.21 13.63
N VAL A 673 26.36 -22.04 12.97
CA VAL A 673 25.85 -20.72 12.55
C VAL A 673 25.62 -19.84 13.77
N GLU A 674 26.30 -18.69 13.81
CA GLU A 674 26.07 -17.67 14.82
C GLU A 674 24.97 -16.71 14.37
N ILE A 675 23.74 -16.91 14.88
CA ILE A 675 22.62 -16.03 14.53
C ILE A 675 22.88 -14.63 15.10
N PRO A 676 22.92 -13.59 14.23
CA PRO A 676 23.15 -12.22 14.69
C PRO A 676 22.07 -11.76 15.69
N PRO A 677 22.44 -11.00 16.74
CA PRO A 677 21.46 -10.47 17.67
C PRO A 677 20.51 -9.49 16.95
N GLY A 678 19.22 -9.54 17.28
CA GLY A 678 18.21 -8.68 16.67
C GLY A 678 16.80 -9.11 17.03
N PRO A 679 15.78 -8.34 16.60
CA PRO A 679 14.38 -8.58 16.94
C PRO A 679 13.82 -9.90 16.38
N ASP A 680 14.45 -10.45 15.33
CA ASP A 680 14.04 -11.72 14.72
C ASP A 680 14.96 -12.89 15.13
N ALA A 681 15.90 -12.69 16.07
CA ALA A 681 16.95 -13.68 16.38
C ALA A 681 16.39 -14.97 16.99
N ASP A 682 15.39 -14.88 17.87
CA ASP A 682 14.79 -16.04 18.52
C ASP A 682 13.97 -16.88 17.51
N GLU A 683 13.23 -16.24 16.62
CA GLU A 683 12.49 -16.89 15.54
C GLU A 683 13.41 -17.52 14.51
N LYS A 684 14.50 -16.85 14.11
CA LYS A 684 15.53 -17.44 13.25
C LYS A 684 16.15 -18.68 13.90
N ARG A 685 16.42 -18.62 15.21
CA ARG A 685 16.95 -19.76 15.97
C ARG A 685 15.98 -20.92 16.00
N LEU A 686 14.70 -20.64 16.25
CA LEU A 686 13.66 -21.67 16.22
C LEU A 686 13.55 -22.34 14.85
N VAL A 687 13.58 -21.56 13.76
CA VAL A 687 13.58 -22.11 12.38
C VAL A 687 14.80 -23.01 12.14
N LEU A 688 16.00 -22.55 12.52
CA LEU A 688 17.23 -23.32 12.38
C LEU A 688 17.19 -24.62 13.21
N GLU A 689 16.74 -24.54 14.46
CA GLU A 689 16.61 -25.68 15.36
C GLU A 689 15.64 -26.73 14.82
N ILE A 690 14.48 -26.31 14.31
CA ILE A 690 13.50 -27.21 13.67
C ILE A 690 14.12 -27.91 12.46
N PHE A 691 14.79 -27.15 11.59
CA PHE A 691 15.43 -27.70 10.39
C PHE A 691 16.54 -28.71 10.76
N VAL A 692 17.43 -28.34 11.69
CA VAL A 692 18.53 -29.19 12.17
C VAL A 692 18.01 -30.45 12.86
N ALA A 693 16.92 -30.35 13.64
CA ALA A 693 16.29 -31.51 14.26
C ALA A 693 15.70 -32.48 13.23
N GLY A 694 15.05 -31.95 12.18
CA GLY A 694 14.57 -32.75 11.05
C GLY A 694 15.71 -33.48 10.33
N LEU A 695 16.80 -32.77 10.05
CA LEU A 695 18.01 -33.33 9.46
C LEU A 695 18.65 -34.41 10.35
N ALA A 696 18.69 -34.21 11.67
CA ALA A 696 19.19 -35.20 12.60
C ALA A 696 18.35 -36.49 12.61
N ALA A 697 17.02 -36.37 12.53
CA ALA A 697 16.13 -37.52 12.42
C ALA A 697 16.34 -38.29 11.11
N ASP A 698 16.50 -37.59 9.99
CA ASP A 698 16.84 -38.18 8.70
C ASP A 698 18.19 -38.94 8.77
N LEU A 699 19.23 -38.29 9.33
CA LEU A 699 20.56 -38.87 9.50
C LEU A 699 20.54 -40.14 10.36
N ALA A 700 19.75 -40.16 11.43
CA ALA A 700 19.59 -41.34 12.26
C ALA A 700 18.96 -42.52 11.49
N ALA A 701 18.00 -42.23 10.59
CA ALA A 701 17.34 -43.24 9.77
C ALA A 701 18.25 -43.83 8.67
N ILE A 702 19.25 -43.07 8.20
CA ILE A 702 20.19 -43.50 7.16
C ILE A 702 21.60 -43.82 7.68
N ALA A 703 21.80 -43.80 9.00
CA ALA A 703 23.08 -44.04 9.64
C ALA A 703 23.70 -45.36 9.17
N PRO A 704 24.96 -45.35 8.72
CA PRO A 704 25.60 -46.57 8.26
C PRO A 704 25.84 -47.52 9.45
N PRO A 705 25.76 -48.84 9.22
CA PRO A 705 26.00 -49.81 10.28
C PRO A 705 27.45 -49.73 10.76
N THR A 706 27.65 -49.42 12.04
CA THR A 706 28.93 -49.27 12.76
C THR A 706 29.81 -50.54 12.81
N ARG A 707 29.53 -51.56 11.99
CA ARG A 707 30.26 -52.84 11.97
C ARG A 707 31.05 -53.10 10.68
N GLN A 708 31.01 -52.21 9.70
CA GLN A 708 31.59 -52.50 8.38
C GLN A 708 32.98 -51.87 8.11
N ALA A 709 33.38 -50.79 8.79
CA ALA A 709 34.73 -50.23 8.61
C ALA A 709 35.21 -49.33 9.78
N ALA A 710 36.44 -49.54 10.28
CA ALA A 710 37.00 -48.79 11.42
C ALA A 710 37.23 -47.28 11.13
N TRP A 711 37.38 -46.90 9.86
CA TRP A 711 37.48 -45.49 9.46
C TRP A 711 36.13 -44.77 9.53
N LEU A 712 35.05 -45.51 9.23
CA LEU A 712 33.67 -45.00 9.32
C LEU A 712 33.31 -44.69 10.77
N ASP A 713 33.75 -45.52 11.73
CA ASP A 713 33.58 -45.26 13.16
C ASP A 713 34.28 -43.97 13.61
N GLN A 714 35.43 -43.61 13.02
CA GLN A 714 36.13 -42.36 13.34
C GLN A 714 35.37 -41.14 12.82
N ILE A 715 34.83 -41.24 11.59
CA ILE A 715 34.02 -40.18 10.98
C ILE A 715 32.68 -40.03 11.72
N VAL A 716 32.01 -41.14 12.03
CA VAL A 716 30.77 -41.15 12.80
C VAL A 716 30.99 -40.56 14.20
N ARG A 717 32.13 -40.82 14.85
CA ARG A 717 32.48 -40.17 16.12
C ARG A 717 32.82 -38.68 15.97
N PHE A 718 33.47 -38.30 14.88
CA PHE A 718 33.81 -36.90 14.60
C PHE A 718 32.55 -36.04 14.39
N TYR A 719 31.57 -36.56 13.63
CA TYR A 719 30.31 -35.85 13.34
C TYR A 719 29.18 -36.10 14.35
N GLY A 720 29.17 -37.26 15.01
CA GLY A 720 28.10 -37.67 15.92
C GLY A 720 28.10 -36.89 17.24
N GLY A 721 29.21 -36.25 17.59
CA GLY A 721 29.45 -35.76 18.95
C GLY A 721 29.52 -36.95 19.93
N ALA A 722 30.49 -36.95 20.83
CA ALA A 722 30.35 -37.80 22.00
C ALA A 722 29.10 -37.34 22.77
N GLU A 723 28.12 -38.23 22.93
CA GLU A 723 27.02 -38.06 23.88
C GLU A 723 27.51 -37.63 25.27
#